data_AF-A0A9Q9RS59-F1
#
_entry.id   AF-A0A9Q9RS59-F1
#
_cell.length_a   1.000
_cell.length_b   1.000
_cell.length_c   1.000
_cell.angle_alpha   90.00
_cell.angle_beta   90.00
_cell.angle_gamma   90.00
#
_symmetry.space_group_name_H-M   'P 1'
#
loop_
_entity.id
_entity.type
_entity.pdbx_description
1 polymer ?
#
loop_
_entity_poly.entity_id
_entity_poly.type
_entity_poly.pdbx_seq_one_letter_code
_entity_poly.pdbx_strand_id
1 'polypeptide(L)'
;MALRQIHFIAFISLFTFTLYIMFTWANLRQIAPFLSQSRTLPDLLAADSKTLASGLTNGHFTSVDLVDKSLEMIQKHDKYLHAMLSLVPKDQLRQRAEALDKERKDGKVRGRLHGIPIVIKDNIATVPDLGMETTCGSWALDGMTPTSNADIVDKLIQAGLIIIGKANLSEWAYYRSNDLPSGWSGKGGQCQSAYVRGGVDPEDSNNGHSNPSGSSTGSAVAVSAGYAPLSIGTETDGSLVSPASRAALYTIKPSIGRVSQSGIIPISHTMDSAGPMAKTPYDLAALLDVISGTDEFATLGGSWDELSIATVDFKKWWPGEDYLKPVESATKQMHTEIQAAYNKMEGQAKKYVGDVPLPPPSECFMLDGKDSEGVIMSKSPLRRMIRVDEIVADFKHDLNKYLESAENSKIHSLKDLVEFNKAHPDLETPPGYDDQGLLIDAQESDISIEDYEKNLSHLRKVARDEGLDRIFKEYGVDVIIGSSDTAIKAYASGSGYPVGNVPLGYLDFNGRPFGLAVLAAKDQEAKILQFMNAWEVTTEIMPKPNSKADCGNLDTLPTKYATLQFFDASDPKWATEKPFYSNIPFTQTRIANTNVINTSARVQISDIRGHKSDFTLDKNGFQLVNWKHKFCDIGPSFQEEGYPAVVKFMKEVLGSHVKVRQSQPRGSAPEDEKGYIGRPSKVAHNDQTYEGTIAKIKHDFGSQAPSILSQRFRIINVWKPLKPVRQYPLTLCDYRTCDERDGHRSDLVYPHVVSENILFSYSKDQKWYYVSDQSDEEVWLIKTMDSLARTEDVAMYAKMERTRSHSRGRYTDADKKRYEEEPMTRDNSPGECDLVCPQPTKTQPWKQALQVERDSGNNPLLNWEPNALDFGEKPWLKIDWSKIEGTGPGGVRSKSPDQMCGYSVGNLKLV
;
A
#
# COMPACT_ATOMS: atom_id res chain seq x y z
N MET A 1 73.85 13.83 42.45
CA MET A 1 73.11 14.97 41.85
C MET A 1 72.38 14.59 40.56
N ALA A 2 73.03 13.92 39.62
CA ALA A 2 72.43 13.51 38.33
C ALA A 2 71.15 12.64 38.44
N LEU A 3 71.09 11.67 39.36
CA LEU A 3 69.90 10.82 39.53
C LEU A 3 68.64 11.60 40.00
N ARG A 4 68.82 12.66 40.80
CA ARG A 4 67.70 13.49 41.27
C ARG A 4 67.13 14.37 40.15
N GLN A 5 67.97 14.81 39.21
CA GLN A 5 67.50 15.56 38.03
C GLN A 5 66.70 14.68 37.07
N ILE A 6 67.10 13.43 36.85
CA ILE A 6 66.38 12.50 35.97
C ILE A 6 64.98 12.18 36.54
N HIS A 7 64.87 11.93 37.85
CA HIS A 7 63.57 11.71 38.49
C HIS A 7 62.67 12.95 38.47
N PHE A 8 63.25 14.16 38.59
CA PHE A 8 62.49 15.41 38.55
C PHE A 8 61.94 15.70 37.14
N ILE A 9 62.74 15.46 36.10
CA ILE A 9 62.31 15.61 34.69
C ILE A 9 61.23 14.57 34.35
N ALA A 10 61.42 13.30 34.74
CA ALA A 10 60.42 12.25 34.53
C ALA A 10 59.09 12.57 35.24
N PHE A 11 59.15 13.15 36.45
CA PHE A 11 57.96 13.54 37.19
C PHE A 11 57.21 14.70 36.50
N ILE A 12 57.93 15.72 36.01
CA ILE A 12 57.33 16.83 35.26
C ILE A 12 56.70 16.33 33.97
N SER A 13 57.40 15.49 33.20
CA SER A 13 56.86 14.92 31.96
C SER A 13 55.60 14.09 32.20
N LEU A 14 55.59 13.25 33.24
CA LEU A 14 54.41 12.46 33.61
C LEU A 14 53.25 13.36 34.06
N PHE A 15 53.54 14.41 34.84
CA PHE A 15 52.53 15.35 35.31
C PHE A 15 51.92 16.17 34.16
N THR A 16 52.74 16.65 33.22
CA THR A 16 52.27 17.35 32.02
C THR A 16 51.46 16.45 31.08
N PHE A 17 51.85 15.19 30.94
CA PHE A 17 51.10 14.22 30.14
C PHE A 17 49.75 13.89 30.78
N THR A 18 49.70 13.78 32.10
CA THR A 18 48.46 13.55 32.85
C THR A 18 47.52 14.75 32.75
N LEU A 19 48.05 15.98 32.85
CA LEU A 19 47.29 17.22 32.64
C LEU A 19 46.76 17.33 31.21
N TYR A 20 47.55 16.97 30.20
CA TYR A 20 47.12 16.95 28.80
C TYR A 20 46.01 15.92 28.55
N ILE A 21 46.10 14.73 29.14
CA ILE A 21 45.04 13.72 29.09
C ILE A 21 43.78 14.23 29.80
N MET A 22 43.89 14.85 30.97
CA MET A 22 42.73 15.41 31.68
C MET A 22 42.08 16.56 30.89
N PHE A 23 42.87 17.42 30.23
CA PHE A 23 42.36 18.51 29.41
C PHE A 23 41.70 18.00 28.13
N THR A 24 42.26 16.98 27.48
CA THR A 24 41.66 16.35 26.30
C THR A 24 40.41 15.55 26.65
N TRP A 25 40.37 14.86 27.79
CA TRP A 25 39.18 14.18 28.31
C TRP A 25 38.06 15.15 28.73
N ALA A 26 38.40 16.29 29.33
CA ALA A 26 37.42 17.32 29.71
C ALA A 26 36.79 17.97 28.47
N ASN A 27 37.59 18.25 27.43
CA ASN A 27 37.10 18.73 26.14
C ASN A 27 36.27 17.64 25.42
N LEU A 28 36.73 16.38 25.39
CA LEU A 28 35.96 15.27 24.82
C LEU A 28 34.62 15.05 25.54
N ARG A 29 34.54 15.26 26.86
CA ARG A 29 33.26 15.21 27.63
C ARG A 29 32.34 16.40 27.35
N GLN A 30 32.86 17.56 26.97
CA GLN A 30 32.04 18.70 26.53
C GLN A 30 31.53 18.54 25.09
N ILE A 31 32.26 17.80 24.24
CA ILE A 31 31.92 17.58 22.82
C ILE A 31 31.09 16.28 22.65
N ALA A 32 31.22 15.30 23.55
CA ALA A 32 30.49 14.03 23.51
C ALA A 32 28.94 14.16 23.46
N PRO A 33 28.29 15.10 24.18
CA PRO A 33 26.85 15.32 24.05
C PRO A 33 26.44 15.85 22.65
N PHE A 34 27.35 16.54 21.95
CA PHE A 34 27.13 17.07 20.61
C PHE A 34 27.41 16.04 19.51
N LEU A 35 28.21 15.01 19.78
CA LEU A 35 28.57 13.97 18.81
C LEU A 35 27.64 12.75 18.83
N SER A 36 26.76 12.62 19.84
CA SER A 36 25.91 11.42 20.00
C SER A 36 24.40 11.70 20.06
N GLN A 37 23.92 12.92 19.81
CA GLN A 37 22.51 13.09 19.48
C GLN A 37 22.31 12.63 18.03
N SER A 38 21.65 11.48 17.87
CA SER A 38 20.94 11.14 16.65
C SER A 38 20.09 12.34 16.26
N ARG A 39 20.49 13.10 15.23
CA ARG A 39 19.67 14.17 14.65
C ARG A 39 18.42 13.52 14.07
N THR A 40 17.35 13.45 14.85
CA THR A 40 16.07 12.93 14.37
C THR A 40 15.46 13.94 13.41
N LEU A 41 15.64 13.69 12.12
CA LEU A 41 14.92 14.37 11.05
C LEU A 41 13.41 14.07 11.15
N PRO A 42 12.55 15.08 10.97
CA PRO A 42 11.11 14.85 10.94
C PRO A 42 10.72 14.07 9.68
N ASP A 43 9.62 13.32 9.77
CA ASP A 43 9.05 12.62 8.63
C ASP A 43 8.49 13.64 7.63
N LEU A 44 9.12 13.78 6.45
CA LEU A 44 8.68 14.69 5.38
C LEU A 44 7.27 14.38 4.86
N LEU A 45 6.73 13.21 5.20
CA LEU A 45 5.36 12.87 4.89
C LEU A 45 4.33 13.55 5.80
N ALA A 46 4.79 14.12 6.90
CA ALA A 46 3.98 14.72 7.93
C ALA A 46 4.40 16.15 8.29
N ALA A 47 5.66 16.51 8.06
CA ALA A 47 6.22 17.76 8.53
C ALA A 47 5.68 18.95 7.74
N ASP A 48 5.13 19.93 8.46
CA ASP A 48 4.82 21.26 7.95
C ASP A 48 6.07 22.16 7.92
N SER A 49 6.04 23.23 7.12
CA SER A 49 7.19 24.13 6.99
C SER A 49 7.55 24.85 8.28
N LYS A 50 6.59 25.08 9.19
CA LYS A 50 6.81 25.73 10.49
C LYS A 50 7.68 24.87 11.39
N THR A 51 7.40 23.57 11.46
CA THR A 51 8.16 22.56 12.19
C THR A 51 9.56 22.42 11.59
N LEU A 52 9.67 22.39 10.26
CA LEU A 52 10.95 22.34 9.57
C LEU A 52 11.79 23.59 9.84
N ALA A 53 11.22 24.79 9.67
CA ALA A 53 11.90 26.06 9.92
C ALA A 53 12.36 26.20 11.38
N SER A 54 11.54 25.76 12.35
CA SER A 54 11.91 25.70 13.77
C SER A 54 13.08 24.75 14.02
N GLY A 55 13.07 23.55 13.44
CA GLY A 55 14.16 22.58 13.57
C GLY A 55 15.48 23.08 12.97
N LEU A 56 15.42 23.76 11.81
CA LEU A 56 16.57 24.41 11.18
C LEU A 56 17.12 25.56 12.04
N THR A 57 16.24 26.38 12.62
CA THR A 57 16.63 27.51 13.48
C THR A 57 17.28 27.04 14.77
N ASN A 58 16.77 25.95 15.36
CA ASN A 58 17.30 25.37 16.59
C ASN A 58 18.51 24.45 16.37
N GLY A 59 18.94 24.25 15.11
CA GLY A 59 20.08 23.41 14.77
C GLY A 59 19.86 21.91 15.01
N HIS A 60 18.60 21.45 15.06
CA HIS A 60 18.27 20.02 15.19
C HIS A 60 18.69 19.23 13.93
N PHE A 61 18.60 19.88 12.78
CA PHE A 61 19.04 19.42 11.47
C PHE A 61 19.34 20.65 10.59
N THR A 62 19.91 20.40 9.42
CA THR A 62 20.32 21.42 8.43
C THR A 62 19.47 21.31 7.15
N SER A 63 19.52 22.33 6.29
CA SER A 63 18.90 22.27 4.96
C SER A 63 19.51 21.16 4.11
N VAL A 64 20.80 20.88 4.29
CA VAL A 64 21.46 19.71 3.67
C VAL A 64 20.79 18.41 4.11
N ASP A 65 20.53 18.26 5.41
CA ASP A 65 19.87 17.06 5.96
C ASP A 65 18.45 16.88 5.36
N LEU A 66 17.71 17.98 5.13
CA LEU A 66 16.40 17.95 4.46
C LEU A 66 16.50 17.55 2.99
N VAL A 67 17.45 18.12 2.24
CA VAL A 67 17.69 17.77 0.84
C VAL A 67 18.09 16.31 0.68
N ASP A 68 19.00 15.82 1.53
CA ASP A 68 19.39 14.41 1.51
C ASP A 68 18.19 13.50 1.79
N LYS A 69 17.30 13.89 2.72
CA LYS A 69 16.08 13.13 3.01
C LYS A 69 15.10 13.13 1.84
N SER A 70 14.91 14.27 1.19
CA SER A 70 14.11 14.37 -0.04
C SER A 70 14.62 13.43 -1.14
N LEU A 71 15.94 13.43 -1.39
CA LEU A 71 16.57 12.55 -2.38
C LEU A 71 16.44 11.06 -2.03
N GLU A 72 16.53 10.71 -0.74
CA GLU A 72 16.29 9.34 -0.26
C GLU A 72 14.85 8.88 -0.58
N MET A 73 13.85 9.74 -0.31
CA MET A 73 12.45 9.42 -0.60
C MET A 73 12.20 9.25 -2.09
N ILE A 74 12.74 10.14 -2.93
CA ILE A 74 12.65 10.04 -4.39
C ILE A 74 13.29 8.74 -4.87
N GLN A 75 14.51 8.43 -4.44
CA GLN A 75 15.22 7.21 -4.83
C GLN A 75 14.44 5.94 -4.46
N LYS A 76 13.77 5.96 -3.29
CA LYS A 76 13.03 4.82 -2.77
C LYS A 76 11.73 4.55 -3.54
N HIS A 77 11.03 5.60 -3.97
CA HIS A 77 9.64 5.48 -4.41
C HIS A 77 9.40 5.83 -5.89
N ASP A 78 10.24 6.68 -6.49
CA ASP A 78 9.88 7.30 -7.76
C ASP A 78 9.99 6.39 -8.97
N LYS A 79 10.71 5.28 -8.83
CA LYS A 79 10.71 4.20 -9.83
C LYS A 79 9.31 3.63 -10.08
N TYR A 80 8.41 3.70 -9.10
CA TYR A 80 7.01 3.32 -9.26
C TYR A 80 6.11 4.54 -9.45
N LEU A 81 6.37 5.63 -8.71
CA LEU A 81 5.47 6.79 -8.73
C LEU A 81 5.61 7.68 -9.96
N HIS A 82 6.77 7.67 -10.63
CA HIS A 82 7.03 8.48 -11.83
C HIS A 82 6.60 9.95 -11.66
N ALA A 83 6.82 10.51 -10.47
CA ALA A 83 6.39 11.85 -10.12
C ALA A 83 7.44 12.91 -10.44
N MET A 84 8.72 12.54 -10.61
CA MET A 84 9.79 13.46 -11.02
C MET A 84 10.18 13.21 -12.49
N LEU A 85 10.33 14.29 -13.26
CA LEU A 85 10.86 14.28 -14.63
C LEU A 85 12.37 14.52 -14.65
N SER A 86 12.84 15.46 -13.84
CA SER A 86 14.26 15.78 -13.72
C SER A 86 14.61 16.17 -12.28
N LEU A 87 15.84 15.84 -11.88
CA LEU A 87 16.39 16.19 -10.58
C LEU A 87 17.63 17.06 -10.78
N VAL A 88 17.77 18.08 -9.95
CA VAL A 88 19.01 18.85 -9.90
C VAL A 88 20.13 17.92 -9.41
N PRO A 89 21.35 17.98 -9.99
CA PRO A 89 22.48 17.18 -9.55
C PRO A 89 22.71 17.30 -8.05
N LYS A 90 22.92 16.17 -7.37
CA LYS A 90 23.04 16.09 -5.90
C LYS A 90 24.05 17.09 -5.33
N ASP A 91 25.21 17.22 -5.96
CA ASP A 91 26.27 18.13 -5.48
C ASP A 91 25.84 19.60 -5.56
N GLN A 92 25.11 19.98 -6.61
CA GLN A 92 24.56 21.34 -6.74
C GLN A 92 23.47 21.60 -5.68
N LEU A 93 22.59 20.62 -5.41
CA LEU A 93 21.57 20.76 -4.37
C LEU A 93 22.20 20.92 -2.99
N ARG A 94 23.20 20.10 -2.66
CA ARG A 94 23.93 20.22 -1.40
C ARG A 94 24.64 21.56 -1.30
N GLN A 95 25.29 22.02 -2.36
CA GLN A 95 25.95 23.34 -2.36
C GLN A 95 24.96 24.48 -2.08
N ARG A 96 23.77 24.46 -2.71
CA ARG A 96 22.70 25.45 -2.45
C ARG A 96 22.21 25.37 -1.00
N ALA A 97 22.00 24.16 -0.49
CA ALA A 97 21.58 23.94 0.88
C ALA A 97 22.63 24.43 1.90
N GLU A 98 23.91 24.11 1.68
CA GLU A 98 25.04 24.56 2.51
C GLU A 98 25.16 26.08 2.52
N ALA A 99 24.94 26.74 1.37
CA ALA A 99 24.92 28.20 1.29
C ALA A 99 23.79 28.80 2.15
N LEU A 100 22.58 28.23 2.08
CA LEU A 100 21.44 28.68 2.89
C LEU A 100 21.62 28.38 4.39
N ASP A 101 22.24 27.26 4.75
CA ASP A 101 22.62 26.94 6.13
C ASP A 101 23.66 27.93 6.67
N LYS A 102 24.65 28.29 5.83
CA LYS A 102 25.64 29.33 6.16
C LYS A 102 24.98 30.69 6.36
N GLU A 103 24.08 31.09 5.46
CA GLU A 103 23.31 32.32 5.61
C GLU A 103 22.53 32.35 6.93
N ARG A 104 21.85 31.24 7.28
CA ARG A 104 21.14 31.12 8.56
C ARG A 104 22.09 31.29 9.75
N LYS A 105 23.25 30.63 9.73
CA LYS A 105 24.28 30.75 10.78
C LYS A 105 24.82 32.17 10.92
N ASP A 106 24.94 32.88 9.80
CA ASP A 106 25.39 34.27 9.74
C ASP A 106 24.26 35.28 10.05
N GLY A 107 23.06 34.80 10.45
CA GLY A 107 21.90 35.63 10.80
C GLY A 107 21.12 36.21 9.61
N LYS A 108 21.38 35.71 8.39
CA LYS A 108 20.80 36.19 7.12
C LYS A 108 19.68 35.26 6.65
N VAL A 109 18.57 35.24 7.37
CA VAL A 109 17.38 34.46 6.97
C VAL A 109 16.55 35.25 5.96
N ARG A 110 16.26 34.66 4.80
CA ARG A 110 15.53 35.30 3.68
C ARG A 110 14.02 35.32 3.85
N GLY A 111 13.47 34.45 4.69
CA GLY A 111 12.03 34.39 4.95
C GLY A 111 11.61 33.12 5.71
N ARG A 112 10.29 32.94 5.86
CA ARG A 112 9.70 31.82 6.61
C ARG A 112 9.99 30.44 5.99
N LEU A 113 10.26 30.39 4.68
CA LEU A 113 10.57 29.17 3.92
C LEU A 113 12.07 29.00 3.63
N HIS A 114 12.95 29.80 4.26
CA HIS A 114 14.39 29.72 4.06
C HIS A 114 14.90 28.30 4.33
N GLY A 115 15.58 27.71 3.36
CA GLY A 115 16.21 26.40 3.47
C GLY A 115 15.27 25.20 3.30
N ILE A 116 14.02 25.41 2.87
CA ILE A 116 13.02 24.35 2.69
C ILE A 116 13.06 23.83 1.23
N PRO A 117 13.07 22.49 1.01
CA PRO A 117 13.00 21.93 -0.34
C PRO A 117 11.62 22.08 -0.98
N ILE A 118 11.58 22.27 -2.30
CA ILE A 118 10.35 22.41 -3.10
C ILE A 118 10.49 21.74 -4.47
N VAL A 119 9.38 21.19 -4.98
CA VAL A 119 9.26 20.67 -6.35
C VAL A 119 8.42 21.64 -7.21
N ILE A 120 8.78 21.86 -8.46
CA ILE A 120 8.00 22.69 -9.39
C ILE A 120 7.61 21.88 -10.62
N LYS A 121 6.44 22.14 -11.21
CA LYS A 121 5.98 21.48 -12.43
C LYS A 121 6.93 21.75 -13.62
N ASP A 122 7.09 20.77 -14.50
CA ASP A 122 8.03 20.83 -15.64
C ASP A 122 7.65 21.79 -16.77
N ASN A 123 6.50 22.46 -16.69
CA ASN A 123 6.13 23.54 -17.60
C ASN A 123 6.58 24.93 -17.12
N ILE A 124 7.29 25.01 -15.99
CA ILE A 124 7.80 26.27 -15.41
C ILE A 124 9.28 26.40 -15.79
N ALA A 125 9.66 27.44 -16.53
CA ALA A 125 11.02 27.62 -17.04
C ALA A 125 12.07 27.78 -15.93
N THR A 126 13.19 27.08 -16.11
CA THR A 126 14.44 27.28 -15.36
C THR A 126 15.60 27.36 -16.33
N VAL A 127 16.53 28.27 -16.09
CA VAL A 127 17.77 28.35 -16.88
C VAL A 127 18.66 27.11 -16.63
N PRO A 128 19.50 26.71 -17.60
CA PRO A 128 20.35 25.52 -17.50
C PRO A 128 21.24 25.45 -16.26
N ASP A 129 21.71 26.60 -15.76
CA ASP A 129 22.53 26.70 -14.53
C ASP A 129 21.82 26.18 -13.27
N LEU A 130 20.48 26.06 -13.31
CA LEU A 130 19.73 25.45 -12.23
C LEU A 130 19.81 23.92 -12.22
N GLY A 131 20.36 23.30 -13.27
CA GLY A 131 20.65 21.87 -13.34
C GLY A 131 19.46 21.00 -13.72
N MET A 132 18.44 21.58 -14.36
CA MET A 132 17.20 20.90 -14.75
C MET A 132 16.59 21.54 -16.00
N GLU A 133 15.98 20.72 -16.85
CA GLU A 133 15.35 21.14 -18.10
C GLU A 133 13.89 21.54 -17.89
N THR A 134 13.25 22.13 -18.91
CA THR A 134 11.81 22.45 -18.91
C THR A 134 11.21 21.89 -20.20
N THR A 135 10.50 20.78 -20.10
CA THR A 135 10.10 20.00 -21.29
C THR A 135 8.59 19.87 -21.49
N CYS A 136 7.78 20.34 -20.54
CA CYS A 136 6.34 20.09 -20.52
C CYS A 136 6.00 18.58 -20.67
N GLY A 137 6.91 17.70 -20.26
CA GLY A 137 6.80 16.24 -20.38
C GLY A 137 7.12 15.65 -21.77
N SER A 138 7.43 16.46 -22.78
CA SER A 138 7.63 16.00 -24.17
C SER A 138 9.12 15.92 -24.57
N TRP A 139 9.45 14.93 -25.40
CA TRP A 139 10.78 14.80 -26.00
C TRP A 139 11.08 15.87 -27.05
N ALA A 140 10.05 16.57 -27.55
CA ALA A 140 10.21 17.68 -28.50
C ALA A 140 11.00 18.85 -27.90
N LEU A 141 10.90 19.05 -26.59
CA LEU A 141 11.61 20.09 -25.84
C LEU A 141 12.85 19.57 -25.10
N ASP A 142 13.23 18.32 -25.31
CA ASP A 142 14.46 17.76 -24.74
C ASP A 142 15.70 18.51 -25.28
N GLY A 143 16.51 19.06 -24.35
CA GLY A 143 17.63 19.96 -24.65
C GLY A 143 17.26 21.43 -24.90
N MET A 144 15.97 21.79 -24.90
CA MET A 144 15.53 23.19 -25.03
C MET A 144 15.98 24.01 -23.82
N THR A 145 16.50 25.20 -24.08
CA THR A 145 17.00 26.12 -23.04
C THR A 145 16.17 27.40 -23.02
N PRO A 146 15.44 27.68 -21.93
CA PRO A 146 14.77 28.96 -21.74
C PRO A 146 15.80 30.10 -21.58
N THR A 147 15.46 31.29 -22.08
CA THR A 147 16.31 32.49 -21.98
C THR A 147 16.35 33.10 -20.58
N SER A 148 15.34 32.84 -19.75
CA SER A 148 15.28 33.26 -18.35
C SER A 148 14.52 32.26 -17.49
N ASN A 149 14.66 32.39 -16.17
CA ASN A 149 13.76 31.74 -15.23
C ASN A 149 12.34 32.29 -15.40
N ALA A 150 11.35 31.49 -15.03
CA ALA A 150 10.04 32.01 -14.72
C ALA A 150 10.11 32.98 -13.53
N ASP A 151 9.28 34.03 -13.51
CA ASP A 151 9.27 35.03 -12.42
C ASP A 151 9.07 34.37 -11.04
N ILE A 152 8.19 33.36 -10.98
CA ILE A 152 7.95 32.59 -9.76
C ILE A 152 9.20 31.82 -9.28
N VAL A 153 10.07 31.36 -10.19
CA VAL A 153 11.31 30.66 -9.82
C VAL A 153 12.28 31.62 -9.14
N ASP A 154 12.42 32.83 -9.66
CA ASP A 154 13.28 33.85 -9.05
C ASP A 154 12.76 34.25 -7.66
N LYS A 155 11.44 34.40 -7.50
CA LYS A 155 10.81 34.64 -6.19
C LYS A 155 11.05 33.51 -5.19
N LEU A 156 10.95 32.25 -5.62
CA LEU A 156 11.23 31.08 -4.77
C LEU A 156 12.70 31.08 -4.28
N ILE A 157 13.65 31.35 -5.18
CA ILE A 157 15.08 31.43 -4.85
C ILE A 157 15.36 32.62 -3.91
N GLN A 158 14.73 33.78 -4.16
CA GLN A 158 14.84 34.96 -3.31
C GLN A 158 14.28 34.71 -1.90
N ALA A 159 13.19 33.95 -1.77
CA ALA A 159 12.63 33.53 -0.49
C ALA A 159 13.46 32.43 0.22
N GLY A 160 14.50 31.92 -0.44
CA GLY A 160 15.44 30.94 0.12
C GLY A 160 14.96 29.49 0.02
N LEU A 161 14.02 29.16 -0.87
CA LEU A 161 13.65 27.77 -1.11
C LEU A 161 14.69 27.04 -1.97
N ILE A 162 14.77 25.72 -1.81
CA ILE A 162 15.66 24.85 -2.59
C ILE A 162 14.83 24.06 -3.58
N ILE A 163 14.85 24.45 -4.85
CA ILE A 163 14.15 23.72 -5.92
C ILE A 163 14.92 22.42 -6.19
N ILE A 164 14.31 21.27 -5.86
CA ILE A 164 14.98 19.95 -5.94
C ILE A 164 14.88 19.31 -7.34
N GLY A 165 13.89 19.70 -8.14
CA GLY A 165 13.70 19.16 -9.48
C GLY A 165 12.34 19.54 -10.08
N LYS A 166 12.06 18.94 -11.24
CA LYS A 166 10.82 19.11 -12.00
C LYS A 166 9.88 17.94 -11.80
N ALA A 167 8.63 18.23 -11.49
CA ALA A 167 7.57 17.25 -11.39
C ALA A 167 7.04 16.85 -12.78
N ASN A 168 6.71 15.57 -12.93
CA ASN A 168 5.95 15.04 -14.05
C ASN A 168 4.55 15.70 -14.13
N LEU A 169 3.96 15.65 -15.31
CA LEU A 169 2.64 16.21 -15.61
C LEU A 169 1.96 15.35 -16.66
N SER A 170 0.65 15.54 -16.80
CA SER A 170 0.02 15.26 -18.09
C SER A 170 0.69 16.11 -19.17
N GLU A 171 1.21 15.48 -20.21
CA GLU A 171 1.99 16.17 -21.24
C GLU A 171 1.26 17.38 -21.84
N TRP A 172 2.02 18.45 -22.13
CA TRP A 172 1.46 19.73 -22.62
C TRP A 172 0.35 20.27 -21.71
N ALA A 173 0.50 20.05 -20.40
CA ALA A 173 -0.50 20.38 -19.39
C ALA A 173 -1.90 19.76 -19.66
N TYR A 174 -1.90 18.53 -20.19
CA TYR A 174 -3.08 17.74 -20.65
C TYR A 174 -3.69 18.23 -21.97
N TYR A 175 -3.02 19.14 -22.66
CA TYR A 175 -3.48 19.71 -23.91
C TYR A 175 -2.81 19.03 -25.10
N ARG A 176 -3.01 17.72 -25.22
CA ARG A 176 -2.44 16.93 -26.31
C ARG A 176 -3.47 16.08 -27.04
N SER A 177 -4.23 15.29 -26.30
CA SER A 177 -5.13 14.27 -26.84
C SER A 177 -6.39 14.18 -25.99
N ASN A 178 -7.42 13.51 -26.51
CA ASN A 178 -8.65 13.29 -25.75
C ASN A 178 -8.59 12.09 -24.81
N ASP A 179 -7.73 11.12 -25.12
CA ASP A 179 -7.81 9.80 -24.52
C ASP A 179 -6.59 9.43 -23.65
N LEU A 180 -5.50 10.21 -23.69
CA LEU A 180 -4.34 9.92 -22.86
C LEU A 180 -4.70 9.99 -21.36
N PRO A 181 -4.24 9.02 -20.56
CA PRO A 181 -4.50 9.03 -19.13
C PRO A 181 -3.82 10.23 -18.45
N SER A 182 -4.52 10.83 -17.49
CA SER A 182 -3.95 11.90 -16.67
C SER A 182 -2.67 11.45 -15.96
N GLY A 183 -1.65 12.31 -15.97
CA GLY A 183 -0.35 12.04 -15.37
C GLY A 183 0.65 11.32 -16.27
N TRP A 184 0.29 11.02 -17.51
CA TRP A 184 1.22 10.47 -18.50
C TRP A 184 1.93 11.56 -19.29
N SER A 185 3.22 11.36 -19.56
CA SER A 185 3.99 12.11 -20.56
C SER A 185 5.01 11.23 -21.28
N GLY A 186 5.43 11.61 -22.48
CA GLY A 186 6.40 10.85 -23.29
C GLY A 186 7.75 10.70 -22.58
N LYS A 187 8.20 11.75 -21.88
CA LYS A 187 9.48 11.75 -21.14
C LYS A 187 9.37 11.11 -19.75
N GLY A 188 8.24 11.27 -19.06
CA GLY A 188 8.07 10.84 -17.67
C GLY A 188 7.38 9.48 -17.49
N GLY A 189 6.69 8.99 -18.52
CA GLY A 189 5.78 7.86 -18.42
C GLY A 189 4.57 8.19 -17.55
N GLN A 190 3.85 7.14 -17.11
CA GLN A 190 2.65 7.26 -16.30
C GLN A 190 2.98 7.52 -14.82
N CYS A 191 2.73 8.74 -14.35
CA CYS A 191 2.73 9.04 -12.92
C CYS A 191 1.63 8.24 -12.19
N GLN A 192 1.97 7.63 -11.05
CA GLN A 192 1.05 6.85 -10.21
C GLN A 192 0.67 7.65 -8.95
N SER A 193 -0.54 7.41 -8.45
CA SER A 193 -0.95 7.97 -7.15
C SER A 193 -0.15 7.35 -5.99
N ALA A 194 0.21 8.17 -5.00
CA ALA A 194 0.79 7.71 -3.74
C ALA A 194 -0.22 6.97 -2.81
N TYR A 195 -1.51 6.97 -3.18
CA TYR A 195 -2.60 6.43 -2.37
C TYR A 195 -3.34 5.26 -3.01
N VAL A 196 -3.54 5.31 -4.33
CA VAL A 196 -4.37 4.35 -5.04
C VAL A 196 -3.69 2.98 -5.12
N ARG A 197 -4.39 1.95 -4.66
CA ARG A 197 -3.97 0.55 -4.80
C ARG A 197 -4.28 0.05 -6.21
N GLY A 198 -3.31 -0.59 -6.85
CA GLY A 198 -3.48 -1.23 -8.18
C GLY A 198 -2.94 -0.43 -9.36
N GLY A 199 -2.54 0.82 -9.14
CA GLY A 199 -2.07 1.71 -10.21
C GLY A 199 -3.19 2.21 -11.11
N VAL A 200 -2.82 2.91 -12.20
CA VAL A 200 -3.76 3.37 -13.23
C VAL A 200 -4.37 2.17 -13.97
N ASP A 201 -5.70 2.12 -14.01
CA ASP A 201 -6.47 1.13 -14.75
C ASP A 201 -6.79 1.71 -16.14
N PRO A 202 -6.32 1.09 -17.24
CA PRO A 202 -6.57 1.58 -18.60
C PRO A 202 -8.04 1.51 -19.00
N GLU A 203 -8.87 0.72 -18.31
CA GLU A 203 -10.30 0.59 -18.58
C GLU A 203 -11.16 1.57 -17.76
N ASP A 204 -10.54 2.42 -16.96
CA ASP A 204 -11.19 3.47 -16.18
C ASP A 204 -11.44 4.72 -17.04
N SER A 205 -12.30 5.63 -16.58
CA SER A 205 -12.49 6.90 -17.30
C SER A 205 -11.31 7.85 -17.05
N ASN A 206 -11.15 8.86 -17.90
CA ASN A 206 -10.10 9.87 -17.76
C ASN A 206 -10.12 10.62 -16.41
N ASN A 207 -11.29 10.77 -15.76
CA ASN A 207 -11.39 11.31 -14.40
C ASN A 207 -11.74 10.24 -13.34
N GLY A 208 -11.49 8.98 -13.67
CA GLY A 208 -11.83 7.79 -12.91
C GLY A 208 -11.22 7.69 -11.51
N HIS A 209 -11.33 6.50 -10.93
CA HIS A 209 -10.87 6.22 -9.57
C HIS A 209 -9.40 5.78 -9.48
N SER A 210 -8.79 5.38 -10.60
CA SER A 210 -7.43 4.81 -10.61
C SER A 210 -6.31 5.84 -10.85
N ASN A 211 -6.57 6.87 -11.65
CA ASN A 211 -5.54 7.85 -12.02
C ASN A 211 -5.36 8.97 -10.97
N PRO A 212 -4.15 9.56 -10.86
CA PRO A 212 -3.87 10.66 -9.93
C PRO A 212 -4.42 12.03 -10.38
N SER A 213 -5.21 12.08 -11.45
CA SER A 213 -5.64 13.29 -12.16
C SER A 213 -4.45 14.16 -12.61
N GLY A 214 -4.71 15.39 -13.05
CA GLY A 214 -3.71 16.23 -13.68
C GLY A 214 -4.26 17.60 -14.07
N SER A 215 -3.46 18.45 -14.70
CA SER A 215 -2.11 18.14 -15.21
C SER A 215 -0.96 18.31 -14.21
N SER A 216 -1.13 18.96 -13.05
CA SER A 216 -0.05 19.09 -12.04
C SER A 216 0.16 17.82 -11.21
N THR A 217 0.19 16.67 -11.89
CA THR A 217 0.17 15.34 -11.29
C THR A 217 1.38 15.07 -10.42
N GLY A 218 2.59 15.23 -10.97
CA GLY A 218 3.83 15.00 -10.24
C GLY A 218 4.01 15.99 -9.09
N SER A 219 3.52 17.23 -9.21
CA SER A 219 3.57 18.21 -8.12
C SER A 219 2.74 17.74 -6.92
N ALA A 220 1.55 17.19 -7.16
CA ALA A 220 0.70 16.64 -6.12
C ALA A 220 1.27 15.32 -5.55
N VAL A 221 1.76 14.44 -6.41
CA VAL A 221 2.35 13.15 -6.01
C VAL A 221 3.66 13.36 -5.24
N ALA A 222 4.50 14.33 -5.59
CA ALA A 222 5.74 14.62 -4.88
C ALA A 222 5.49 15.08 -3.43
N VAL A 223 4.49 15.92 -3.20
CA VAL A 223 4.13 16.36 -1.84
C VAL A 223 3.52 15.22 -1.04
N SER A 224 2.57 14.48 -1.63
CA SER A 224 1.98 13.32 -0.97
C SER A 224 3.05 12.23 -0.70
N ALA A 225 3.91 11.88 -1.63
CA ALA A 225 4.98 10.91 -1.42
C ALA A 225 6.14 11.40 -0.51
N GLY A 226 6.09 12.64 -0.03
CA GLY A 226 7.07 13.17 0.92
C GLY A 226 8.43 13.48 0.30
N TYR A 227 8.47 13.75 -1.00
CA TYR A 227 9.69 14.19 -1.70
C TYR A 227 10.04 15.62 -1.31
N ALA A 228 9.03 16.47 -1.14
CA ALA A 228 9.15 17.80 -0.59
C ALA A 228 7.88 18.15 0.19
N PRO A 229 7.94 19.03 1.20
CA PRO A 229 6.75 19.52 1.90
C PRO A 229 5.86 20.41 1.01
N LEU A 230 6.44 20.98 -0.05
CA LEU A 230 5.83 22.01 -0.88
C LEU A 230 6.00 21.68 -2.36
N SER A 231 5.03 22.08 -3.18
CA SER A 231 5.22 22.14 -4.63
C SER A 231 4.46 23.29 -5.29
N ILE A 232 4.86 23.62 -6.52
CA ILE A 232 4.12 24.50 -7.43
C ILE A 232 3.57 23.67 -8.58
N GLY A 233 2.29 23.88 -8.89
CA GLY A 233 1.64 23.43 -10.11
C GLY A 233 1.11 24.60 -10.94
N THR A 234 0.41 24.28 -12.03
CA THR A 234 -0.31 25.27 -12.85
C THR A 234 -1.71 24.77 -13.17
N GLU A 235 -2.67 25.69 -13.26
CA GLU A 235 -4.05 25.40 -13.61
C GLU A 235 -4.57 26.32 -14.71
N THR A 236 -5.17 25.70 -15.73
CA THR A 236 -6.06 26.34 -16.70
C THR A 236 -7.51 26.05 -16.33
N ASP A 237 -7.88 24.77 -16.21
CA ASP A 237 -9.14 24.27 -15.63
C ASP A 237 -8.85 23.01 -14.81
N GLY A 238 -8.97 23.09 -13.48
CA GLY A 238 -8.83 21.96 -12.54
C GLY A 238 -7.42 21.37 -12.35
N SER A 239 -6.43 21.78 -13.13
CA SER A 239 -5.07 21.21 -13.12
C SER A 239 -4.23 21.42 -11.85
N LEU A 240 -4.73 22.16 -10.85
CA LEU A 240 -4.27 22.19 -9.45
C LEU A 240 -5.29 21.48 -8.55
N VAL A 241 -6.57 21.89 -8.59
CA VAL A 241 -7.64 21.43 -7.69
C VAL A 241 -7.87 19.93 -7.79
N SER A 242 -7.94 19.38 -9.00
CA SER A 242 -8.21 17.96 -9.25
C SER A 242 -7.08 17.04 -8.79
N PRO A 243 -5.79 17.26 -9.15
CA PRO A 243 -4.71 16.44 -8.61
C PRO A 243 -4.48 16.67 -7.11
N ALA A 244 -4.73 17.87 -6.56
CA ALA A 244 -4.69 18.10 -5.11
C ALA A 244 -5.75 17.27 -4.36
N SER A 245 -6.98 17.25 -4.88
CA SER A 245 -8.08 16.42 -4.37
C SER A 245 -7.69 14.94 -4.33
N ARG A 246 -7.02 14.46 -5.39
CA ARG A 246 -6.52 13.07 -5.53
C ARG A 246 -5.26 12.75 -4.72
N ALA A 247 -4.62 13.76 -4.12
CA ALA A 247 -3.41 13.62 -3.32
C ALA A 247 -3.60 14.05 -1.85
N ALA A 248 -4.85 14.32 -1.44
CA ALA A 248 -5.21 14.85 -0.12
C ALA A 248 -4.43 16.12 0.25
N LEU A 249 -4.31 17.05 -0.70
CA LEU A 249 -3.59 18.31 -0.51
C LEU A 249 -4.53 19.51 -0.50
N TYR A 250 -4.09 20.55 0.20
CA TYR A 250 -4.60 21.89 0.00
C TYR A 250 -3.95 22.50 -1.24
N THR A 251 -4.72 23.26 -2.01
CA THR A 251 -4.23 24.02 -3.16
C THR A 251 -5.07 25.25 -3.36
N ILE A 252 -4.53 26.26 -4.04
CA ILE A 252 -5.31 27.39 -4.56
C ILE A 252 -4.83 27.75 -5.97
N LYS A 253 -5.76 27.81 -6.92
CA LYS A 253 -5.57 28.58 -8.14
C LYS A 253 -5.96 30.02 -7.81
N PRO A 254 -5.02 30.98 -7.77
CA PRO A 254 -5.37 32.36 -7.46
C PRO A 254 -6.10 33.03 -8.62
N SER A 255 -6.59 34.25 -8.38
CA SER A 255 -7.21 35.09 -9.41
C SER A 255 -6.22 35.31 -10.56
N ILE A 256 -6.74 35.36 -11.79
CA ILE A 256 -5.90 35.62 -12.96
C ILE A 256 -5.26 37.00 -12.83
N GLY A 257 -3.93 37.05 -12.96
CA GLY A 257 -3.12 38.25 -12.76
C GLY A 257 -2.52 38.40 -11.35
N ARG A 258 -2.92 37.60 -10.36
CA ARG A 258 -2.30 37.62 -9.02
C ARG A 258 -0.87 37.08 -9.03
N VAL A 259 -0.64 36.04 -9.82
CA VAL A 259 0.69 35.41 -10.00
C VAL A 259 1.11 35.59 -11.46
N SER A 260 2.38 35.92 -11.68
CA SER A 260 2.94 36.10 -13.02
C SER A 260 2.92 34.78 -13.80
N GLN A 261 2.49 34.84 -15.06
CA GLN A 261 2.54 33.73 -16.01
C GLN A 261 3.88 33.69 -16.78
N SER A 262 4.78 34.67 -16.56
CA SER A 262 6.02 34.78 -17.32
C SER A 262 6.93 33.56 -17.13
N GLY A 263 7.41 33.01 -18.24
CA GLY A 263 8.27 31.82 -18.27
C GLY A 263 7.54 30.50 -18.01
N ILE A 264 6.20 30.46 -18.08
CA ILE A 264 5.43 29.21 -17.99
C ILE A 264 4.97 28.83 -19.40
N ILE A 265 5.17 27.56 -19.80
CA ILE A 265 4.63 27.03 -21.06
C ILE A 265 3.09 27.07 -20.96
N PRO A 266 2.41 27.85 -21.83
CA PRO A 266 1.02 28.22 -21.63
C PRO A 266 0.03 27.22 -22.24
N ILE A 267 -1.22 27.27 -21.75
CA ILE A 267 -2.42 26.85 -22.49
C ILE A 267 -3.25 28.06 -22.89
N SER A 268 -3.53 28.94 -21.93
CA SER A 268 -4.39 30.10 -22.15
C SER A 268 -4.04 31.24 -21.22
N HIS A 269 -3.57 32.36 -21.78
CA HIS A 269 -3.32 33.58 -21.01
C HIS A 269 -4.55 34.09 -20.24
N THR A 270 -5.77 33.76 -20.68
CA THR A 270 -7.01 34.19 -20.03
C THR A 270 -7.45 33.30 -18.85
N MET A 271 -6.82 32.13 -18.65
CA MET A 271 -7.21 31.13 -17.65
C MET A 271 -6.06 30.55 -16.83
N ASP A 272 -4.83 30.65 -17.31
CA ASP A 272 -3.66 30.06 -16.67
C ASP A 272 -3.29 30.77 -15.38
N SER A 273 -2.93 29.98 -14.37
CA SER A 273 -2.30 30.49 -13.16
C SER A 273 -1.42 29.43 -12.51
N ALA A 274 -0.27 29.85 -11.97
CA ALA A 274 0.52 29.01 -11.09
C ALA A 274 -0.05 29.06 -9.67
N GLY A 275 0.02 27.94 -8.95
CA GLY A 275 -0.51 27.85 -7.60
C GLY A 275 0.27 26.88 -6.71
N PRO A 276 0.27 27.12 -5.40
CA PRO A 276 0.94 26.26 -4.44
C PRO A 276 0.12 25.00 -4.14
N MET A 277 0.80 23.91 -3.80
CA MET A 277 0.20 22.69 -3.25
C MET A 277 0.93 22.30 -1.97
N ALA A 278 0.18 22.03 -0.90
CA ALA A 278 0.75 21.74 0.41
C ALA A 278 -0.17 20.85 1.27
N LYS A 279 0.36 20.34 2.38
CA LYS A 279 -0.39 19.52 3.35
C LYS A 279 -1.16 20.33 4.38
N THR A 280 -0.80 21.60 4.54
CA THR A 280 -1.45 22.52 5.48
C THR A 280 -1.82 23.83 4.79
N PRO A 281 -2.90 24.51 5.19
CA PRO A 281 -3.24 25.86 4.78
C PRO A 281 -2.13 26.88 5.10
N TYR A 282 -1.40 26.71 6.21
CA TYR A 282 -0.28 27.58 6.56
C TYR A 282 0.83 27.54 5.50
N ASP A 283 1.25 26.33 5.13
CA ASP A 283 2.26 26.10 4.09
C ASP A 283 1.80 26.63 2.73
N LEU A 284 0.51 26.42 2.42
CA LEU A 284 -0.11 26.93 1.21
C LEU A 284 -0.07 28.47 1.16
N ALA A 285 -0.46 29.13 2.24
CA ALA A 285 -0.48 30.59 2.35
C ALA A 285 0.94 31.18 2.28
N ALA A 286 1.89 30.57 2.99
CA ALA A 286 3.30 30.95 2.96
C ALA A 286 3.87 30.91 1.54
N LEU A 287 3.52 29.87 0.78
CA LEU A 287 3.99 29.72 -0.58
C LEU A 287 3.25 30.65 -1.57
N LEU A 288 1.95 30.89 -1.35
CA LEU A 288 1.17 31.85 -2.15
C LEU A 288 1.74 33.27 -2.03
N ASP A 289 2.11 33.69 -0.81
CA ASP A 289 2.77 34.97 -0.56
C ASP A 289 4.05 35.12 -1.38
N VAL A 290 4.90 34.08 -1.38
CA VAL A 290 6.16 34.09 -2.15
C VAL A 290 5.91 34.26 -3.65
N ILE A 291 5.02 33.47 -4.25
CA ILE A 291 4.80 33.53 -5.71
C ILE A 291 4.02 34.78 -6.15
N SER A 292 3.17 35.32 -5.27
CA SER A 292 2.44 36.58 -5.49
C SER A 292 3.33 37.81 -5.25
N GLY A 293 4.43 37.66 -4.49
CA GLY A 293 5.28 38.79 -4.08
C GLY A 293 4.65 39.64 -2.97
N THR A 294 3.88 39.00 -2.08
CA THR A 294 3.13 39.63 -0.98
C THR A 294 3.52 39.02 0.37
N ASP A 295 2.96 39.54 1.47
CA ASP A 295 2.98 38.90 2.81
C ASP A 295 1.58 39.03 3.44
N GLU A 296 0.55 38.83 2.61
CA GLU A 296 -0.88 39.06 2.91
C GLU A 296 -1.52 37.84 3.59
N PHE A 297 -1.02 36.63 3.32
CA PHE A 297 -1.79 35.41 3.53
C PHE A 297 -1.33 34.57 4.71
N ALA A 298 -0.03 34.44 4.92
CA ALA A 298 0.55 33.43 5.79
C ALA A 298 0.41 33.72 7.30
N THR A 299 -0.24 34.81 7.66
CA THR A 299 -0.67 35.14 9.03
C THR A 299 -2.18 35.06 9.21
N LEU A 300 -2.94 34.73 8.16
CA LEU A 300 -4.38 34.62 8.24
C LEU A 300 -4.77 33.42 9.09
N GLY A 301 -5.67 33.66 10.05
CA GLY A 301 -6.45 32.62 10.70
C GLY A 301 -7.73 32.32 9.92
N GLY A 302 -8.73 31.80 10.61
CA GLY A 302 -10.07 31.65 10.08
C GLY A 302 -10.89 30.73 10.97
N SER A 303 -12.10 31.14 11.28
CA SER A 303 -13.06 30.34 12.04
C SER A 303 -14.43 30.37 11.35
N TRP A 304 -15.25 29.36 11.64
CA TRP A 304 -16.53 29.20 10.97
C TRP A 304 -17.50 30.38 11.21
N ASP A 305 -17.47 30.99 12.39
CA ASP A 305 -18.29 32.13 12.77
C ASP A 305 -17.92 33.45 12.07
N GLU A 306 -16.85 33.46 11.27
CA GLU A 306 -16.46 34.57 10.40
C GLU A 306 -16.95 34.39 8.95
N LEU A 307 -17.36 33.18 8.57
CA LEU A 307 -17.60 32.77 7.18
C LEU A 307 -19.08 32.56 6.85
N SER A 308 -19.53 33.20 5.76
CA SER A 308 -20.82 32.96 5.13
C SER A 308 -20.64 32.00 3.95
N ILE A 309 -21.30 30.86 3.95
CA ILE A 309 -21.03 29.75 3.04
C ILE A 309 -22.27 29.44 2.21
N ALA A 310 -22.09 29.27 0.91
CA ALA A 310 -23.07 28.62 0.05
C ALA A 310 -22.56 27.24 -0.40
N THR A 311 -23.48 26.31 -0.63
CA THR A 311 -23.19 25.03 -1.27
C THR A 311 -24.02 24.86 -2.53
N VAL A 312 -23.49 24.15 -3.52
CA VAL A 312 -24.28 23.64 -4.65
C VAL A 312 -24.82 22.25 -4.36
N ASP A 313 -25.95 21.89 -4.98
CA ASP A 313 -26.46 20.51 -4.94
C ASP A 313 -25.47 19.57 -5.65
N PHE A 314 -24.67 18.86 -4.86
CA PHE A 314 -23.61 17.99 -5.38
C PHE A 314 -24.15 16.81 -6.19
N LYS A 315 -25.44 16.46 -6.07
CA LYS A 315 -26.07 15.39 -6.87
C LYS A 315 -26.46 15.92 -8.24
N LYS A 316 -27.02 17.14 -8.32
CA LYS A 316 -27.26 17.82 -9.61
C LYS A 316 -25.94 18.04 -10.36
N TRP A 317 -24.89 18.37 -9.62
CA TRP A 317 -23.55 18.60 -10.16
C TRP A 317 -22.74 17.31 -10.38
N TRP A 318 -23.29 16.14 -10.04
CA TRP A 318 -22.55 14.90 -10.16
C TRP A 318 -22.31 14.55 -11.64
N PRO A 319 -21.06 14.24 -12.03
CA PRO A 319 -20.73 13.95 -13.41
C PRO A 319 -21.45 12.70 -13.94
N GLY A 320 -21.71 12.68 -15.25
CA GLY A 320 -22.16 11.48 -15.95
C GLY A 320 -21.06 10.42 -16.06
N GLU A 321 -21.45 9.20 -16.44
CA GLU A 321 -20.57 8.01 -16.40
C GLU A 321 -19.31 8.11 -17.28
N ASP A 322 -19.37 8.87 -18.38
CA ASP A 322 -18.20 9.10 -19.24
C ASP A 322 -17.19 10.05 -18.61
N TYR A 323 -17.66 10.91 -17.71
CA TYR A 323 -16.75 11.77 -16.97
C TYR A 323 -16.10 10.98 -15.85
N LEU A 324 -16.93 10.40 -14.98
CA LEU A 324 -16.49 9.58 -13.86
C LEU A 324 -17.20 8.24 -13.94
N LYS A 325 -16.47 7.19 -14.33
CA LYS A 325 -17.01 5.84 -14.37
C LYS A 325 -17.52 5.46 -12.98
N PRO A 326 -18.81 5.14 -12.82
CA PRO A 326 -19.38 4.97 -11.49
C PRO A 326 -18.87 3.68 -10.85
N VAL A 327 -18.36 3.81 -9.63
CA VAL A 327 -18.16 2.69 -8.71
C VAL A 327 -19.17 2.88 -7.59
N GLU A 328 -20.23 2.06 -7.56
CA GLU A 328 -21.41 2.28 -6.69
C GLU A 328 -21.03 2.55 -5.23
N SER A 329 -20.12 1.75 -4.66
CA SER A 329 -19.64 1.92 -3.29
C SER A 329 -18.91 3.24 -3.08
N ALA A 330 -18.04 3.62 -4.01
CA ALA A 330 -17.28 4.87 -3.96
C ALA A 330 -18.20 6.10 -4.09
N THR A 331 -19.09 6.09 -5.09
CA THR A 331 -20.07 7.18 -5.30
C THR A 331 -20.95 7.37 -4.06
N LYS A 332 -21.45 6.27 -3.48
CA LYS A 332 -22.26 6.32 -2.26
C LYS A 332 -21.47 6.87 -1.06
N GLN A 333 -20.21 6.45 -0.90
CA GLN A 333 -19.33 6.96 0.15
C GLN A 333 -19.11 8.47 -0.02
N MET A 334 -18.71 8.92 -1.22
CA MET A 334 -18.48 10.33 -1.50
C MET A 334 -19.73 11.17 -1.24
N HIS A 335 -20.90 10.75 -1.72
CA HIS A 335 -22.15 11.46 -1.46
C HIS A 335 -22.47 11.57 0.03
N THR A 336 -22.19 10.51 0.79
CA THR A 336 -22.42 10.49 2.24
C THR A 336 -21.48 11.45 2.96
N GLU A 337 -20.19 11.42 2.62
CA GLU A 337 -19.17 12.27 3.25
C GLU A 337 -19.28 13.74 2.83
N ILE A 338 -19.63 14.03 1.58
CA ILE A 338 -19.94 15.40 1.12
C ILE A 338 -21.15 15.95 1.87
N GLN A 339 -22.22 15.16 2.02
CA GLN A 339 -23.39 15.59 2.80
C GLN A 339 -23.02 15.84 4.27
N ALA A 340 -22.18 14.99 4.88
CA ALA A 340 -21.71 15.20 6.24
C ALA A 340 -20.89 16.49 6.38
N ALA A 341 -20.03 16.80 5.40
CA ALA A 341 -19.31 18.06 5.34
C ALA A 341 -20.25 19.27 5.26
N TYR A 342 -21.29 19.18 4.42
CA TYR A 342 -22.30 20.23 4.28
C TYR A 342 -23.05 20.48 5.60
N ASN A 343 -23.50 19.40 6.25
CA ASN A 343 -24.18 19.50 7.55
C ASN A 343 -23.29 20.12 8.63
N LYS A 344 -21.98 19.82 8.59
CA LYS A 344 -21.01 20.44 9.51
C LYS A 344 -20.88 21.94 9.27
N MET A 345 -20.76 22.36 8.01
CA MET A 345 -20.70 23.79 7.66
C MET A 345 -21.99 24.51 8.06
N GLU A 346 -23.16 23.90 7.85
CA GLU A 346 -24.45 24.44 8.28
C GLU A 346 -24.51 24.69 9.79
N GLY A 347 -23.97 23.77 10.59
CA GLY A 347 -23.98 23.88 12.05
C GLY A 347 -22.95 24.85 12.65
N GLN A 348 -21.96 25.31 11.88
CA GLN A 348 -20.82 26.07 12.41
C GLN A 348 -20.61 27.44 11.74
N ALA A 349 -21.01 27.60 10.48
CA ALA A 349 -20.79 28.82 9.72
C ALA A 349 -21.60 30.00 10.28
N LYS A 350 -21.07 31.22 10.14
CA LYS A 350 -21.79 32.48 10.43
C LYS A 350 -23.14 32.53 9.71
N LYS A 351 -23.15 32.07 8.47
CA LYS A 351 -24.32 31.94 7.61
C LYS A 351 -24.11 30.75 6.69
N TYR A 352 -25.15 29.96 6.50
CA TYR A 352 -25.14 28.84 5.54
C TYR A 352 -26.34 28.96 4.60
N VAL A 353 -26.10 28.75 3.31
CA VAL A 353 -27.13 28.69 2.27
C VAL A 353 -26.91 27.43 1.45
N GLY A 354 -27.76 26.43 1.68
CA GLY A 354 -27.73 25.17 0.93
C GLY A 354 -28.30 25.31 -0.48
N ASP A 355 -27.74 24.55 -1.41
CA ASP A 355 -28.27 24.32 -2.76
C ASP A 355 -28.57 25.61 -3.55
N VAL A 356 -27.61 26.53 -3.60
CA VAL A 356 -27.75 27.77 -4.38
C VAL A 356 -27.95 27.46 -5.87
N PRO A 357 -28.75 28.27 -6.61
CA PRO A 357 -29.11 28.01 -8.00
C PRO A 357 -27.99 28.41 -8.96
N LEU A 358 -26.82 27.80 -8.80
CA LEU A 358 -25.70 27.85 -9.74
C LEU A 358 -25.80 26.62 -10.66
N PRO A 359 -26.03 26.79 -11.97
CA PRO A 359 -26.13 25.67 -12.90
C PRO A 359 -24.75 25.03 -13.15
N PRO A 360 -24.65 23.73 -13.42
CA PRO A 360 -23.41 23.13 -13.90
C PRO A 360 -23.01 23.72 -15.27
N PRO A 361 -21.70 23.81 -15.60
CA PRO A 361 -21.22 24.38 -16.88
C PRO A 361 -21.90 23.80 -18.13
N SER A 362 -22.24 22.52 -18.12
CA SER A 362 -22.96 21.85 -19.21
C SER A 362 -24.34 22.45 -19.54
N GLU A 363 -24.93 23.22 -18.64
CA GLU A 363 -26.22 23.90 -18.84
C GLU A 363 -26.07 25.36 -19.29
N CYS A 364 -24.92 26.00 -19.03
CA CYS A 364 -24.80 27.46 -19.13
C CYS A 364 -23.62 27.98 -19.94
N PHE A 365 -22.59 27.17 -20.22
CA PHE A 365 -21.42 27.61 -21.00
C PHE A 365 -21.63 27.47 -22.51
N MET A 366 -22.82 27.00 -22.92
CA MET A 366 -23.16 26.73 -24.31
C MET A 366 -23.63 28.00 -25.04
N LEU A 367 -22.95 28.34 -26.13
CA LEU A 367 -23.30 29.41 -27.06
C LEU A 367 -23.48 28.82 -28.46
N ASP A 368 -24.66 29.00 -29.06
CA ASP A 368 -25.00 28.49 -30.40
C ASP A 368 -24.73 26.96 -30.57
N GLY A 369 -24.92 26.21 -29.48
CA GLY A 369 -24.66 24.76 -29.44
C GLY A 369 -23.20 24.36 -29.25
N LYS A 370 -22.29 25.31 -29.01
CA LYS A 370 -20.88 25.07 -28.72
C LYS A 370 -20.53 25.47 -27.28
N ASP A 371 -19.65 24.74 -26.63
CA ASP A 371 -19.12 25.15 -25.32
C ASP A 371 -18.14 26.32 -25.51
N SER A 372 -18.45 27.48 -24.94
CA SER A 372 -17.60 28.67 -25.02
C SER A 372 -16.23 28.51 -24.36
N GLU A 373 -16.13 27.78 -23.25
CA GLU A 373 -14.84 27.41 -22.65
C GLU A 373 -14.08 26.52 -23.63
N GLY A 374 -14.78 25.55 -24.23
CA GLY A 374 -14.26 24.70 -25.29
C GLY A 374 -13.79 25.49 -26.52
N VAL A 375 -14.41 26.58 -26.93
CA VAL A 375 -13.91 27.38 -28.07
C VAL A 375 -12.65 28.18 -27.73
N ILE A 376 -12.47 28.57 -26.46
CA ILE A 376 -11.31 29.34 -26.03
C ILE A 376 -10.12 28.42 -25.77
N MET A 377 -10.38 27.31 -25.05
CA MET A 377 -9.36 26.33 -24.65
C MET A 377 -9.18 25.19 -25.64
N SER A 378 -10.21 24.74 -26.36
CA SER A 378 -10.42 23.42 -26.99
C SER A 378 -10.81 22.28 -26.05
N LYS A 379 -11.96 21.65 -26.35
CA LYS A 379 -12.40 20.35 -25.80
C LYS A 379 -13.15 19.61 -26.89
N SER A 380 -12.40 18.82 -27.67
CA SER A 380 -12.88 17.91 -28.73
C SER A 380 -14.34 17.44 -28.61
N PRO A 381 -15.07 17.31 -29.73
CA PRO A 381 -16.49 16.96 -29.79
C PRO A 381 -16.86 15.57 -29.24
N LEU A 382 -15.88 14.79 -28.78
CA LEU A 382 -16.05 13.40 -28.33
C LEU A 382 -16.53 13.22 -26.88
N ARG A 383 -16.85 14.29 -26.14
CA ARG A 383 -17.45 14.16 -24.79
C ARG A 383 -18.97 14.31 -24.68
N ARG A 384 -19.66 13.89 -25.75
CA ARG A 384 -21.12 13.69 -25.89
C ARG A 384 -21.92 14.94 -26.31
N MET A 385 -22.28 14.90 -27.60
CA MET A 385 -23.64 15.11 -28.11
C MET A 385 -24.00 16.45 -28.80
N ILE A 386 -23.04 17.20 -29.33
CA ILE A 386 -23.31 18.14 -30.45
C ILE A 386 -22.18 18.04 -31.48
N ARG A 387 -22.55 17.80 -32.75
CA ARG A 387 -21.63 17.88 -33.89
C ARG A 387 -21.46 19.35 -34.27
N VAL A 388 -20.29 19.94 -34.04
CA VAL A 388 -19.75 21.02 -34.88
C VAL A 388 -18.22 21.01 -34.78
N ASP A 389 -17.55 21.33 -35.88
CA ASP A 389 -16.10 21.50 -35.97
C ASP A 389 -15.62 22.55 -34.93
N GLU A 390 -14.66 22.17 -34.09
CA GLU A 390 -14.23 22.93 -32.91
C GLU A 390 -12.90 23.67 -33.13
N ILE A 391 -12.82 24.83 -32.48
CA ILE A 391 -11.99 25.98 -32.85
C ILE A 391 -11.13 26.35 -31.64
N VAL A 392 -9.86 26.73 -31.86
CA VAL A 392 -8.83 26.95 -30.83
C VAL A 392 -8.14 28.31 -31.01
N ALA A 393 -7.97 29.08 -29.93
CA ALA A 393 -7.40 30.43 -30.05
C ALA A 393 -6.12 30.62 -29.22
N ASP A 394 -6.21 30.43 -27.90
CA ASP A 394 -5.13 30.86 -27.01
C ASP A 394 -3.90 29.97 -27.14
N PHE A 395 -4.07 28.63 -27.15
CA PHE A 395 -2.92 27.71 -27.13
C PHE A 395 -1.98 27.89 -28.32
N LYS A 396 -2.52 27.93 -29.55
CA LYS A 396 -1.70 28.13 -30.76
C LYS A 396 -0.96 29.46 -30.71
N HIS A 397 -1.63 30.54 -30.29
CA HIS A 397 -1.00 31.86 -30.18
C HIS A 397 0.10 31.86 -29.11
N ASP A 398 -0.25 31.46 -27.89
CA ASP A 398 0.59 31.58 -26.71
C ASP A 398 1.78 30.60 -26.77
N LEU A 399 1.59 29.37 -27.26
CA LEU A 399 2.68 28.40 -27.43
C LEU A 399 3.68 28.86 -28.50
N ASN A 400 3.20 29.30 -29.67
CA ASN A 400 4.11 29.80 -30.72
C ASN A 400 4.96 30.97 -30.19
N LYS A 401 4.32 31.92 -29.50
CA LYS A 401 5.01 33.04 -28.88
C LYS A 401 6.04 32.61 -27.82
N TYR A 402 5.73 31.58 -27.03
CA TYR A 402 6.70 31.01 -26.08
C TYR A 402 7.92 30.43 -26.81
N LEU A 403 7.67 29.60 -27.84
CA LEU A 403 8.71 28.89 -28.59
C LEU A 403 9.60 29.81 -29.44
N GLU A 404 9.11 31.00 -29.84
CA GLU A 404 9.93 32.03 -30.51
C GLU A 404 11.15 32.45 -29.68
N SER A 405 11.01 32.42 -28.35
CA SER A 405 12.08 32.82 -27.41
C SER A 405 12.94 31.66 -26.92
N ALA A 406 12.63 30.42 -27.32
CA ALA A 406 13.34 29.24 -26.85
C ALA A 406 14.64 29.02 -27.65
N GLU A 407 15.75 28.83 -26.93
CA GLU A 407 17.05 28.51 -27.54
C GLU A 407 17.27 26.99 -27.55
N ASN A 408 18.08 26.49 -28.50
CA ASN A 408 18.43 25.07 -28.63
C ASN A 408 17.24 24.10 -28.72
N SER A 409 16.06 24.60 -29.10
CA SER A 409 14.85 23.80 -29.26
C SER A 409 14.84 23.03 -30.58
N LYS A 410 14.25 21.83 -30.59
CA LYS A 410 13.99 21.05 -31.82
C LYS A 410 12.74 21.54 -32.57
N ILE A 411 11.88 22.28 -31.87
CA ILE A 411 10.61 22.82 -32.38
C ILE A 411 10.52 24.33 -32.13
N HIS A 412 9.93 25.08 -33.06
CA HIS A 412 9.74 26.54 -32.94
C HIS A 412 8.29 26.97 -33.14
N SER A 413 7.38 26.00 -33.32
CA SER A 413 5.95 26.25 -33.47
C SER A 413 5.12 25.01 -33.08
N LEU A 414 3.83 25.20 -32.87
CA LEU A 414 2.85 24.13 -32.71
C LEU A 414 2.84 23.19 -33.93
N LYS A 415 3.07 23.73 -35.14
CA LYS A 415 3.20 22.91 -36.34
C LYS A 415 4.38 21.94 -36.23
N ASP A 416 5.54 22.44 -35.80
CA ASP A 416 6.74 21.60 -35.64
C ASP A 416 6.51 20.54 -34.56
N LEU A 417 5.77 20.85 -33.49
CA LEU A 417 5.38 19.87 -32.47
C LEU A 417 4.52 18.74 -33.05
N VAL A 418 3.49 19.08 -33.82
CA VAL A 418 2.63 18.08 -34.49
C VAL A 418 3.46 17.19 -35.43
N GLU A 419 4.40 17.78 -36.18
CA GLU A 419 5.29 17.06 -37.08
C GLU A 419 6.31 16.18 -36.33
N PHE A 420 6.85 16.67 -35.21
CA PHE A 420 7.75 15.92 -34.33
C PHE A 420 7.06 14.66 -33.78
N ASN A 421 5.87 14.81 -33.22
CA ASN A 421 5.10 13.69 -32.67
C ASN A 421 4.78 12.63 -33.74
N LYS A 422 4.45 13.07 -34.97
CA LYS A 422 4.24 12.15 -36.11
C LYS A 422 5.51 11.40 -36.50
N ALA A 423 6.66 12.06 -36.40
CA ALA A 423 7.94 11.46 -36.72
C ALA A 423 8.46 10.52 -35.62
N HIS A 424 8.05 10.71 -34.36
CA HIS A 424 8.61 10.03 -33.19
C HIS A 424 7.52 9.35 -32.32
N PRO A 425 6.63 8.52 -32.89
CA PRO A 425 5.57 7.87 -32.13
C PRO A 425 6.11 6.92 -31.05
N ASP A 426 7.32 6.39 -31.19
CA ASP A 426 7.98 5.53 -30.20
C ASP A 426 8.37 6.28 -28.92
N LEU A 427 8.59 7.59 -29.00
CA LEU A 427 8.92 8.46 -27.86
C LEU A 427 7.69 9.12 -27.27
N GLU A 428 6.75 9.47 -28.14
CA GLU A 428 5.63 10.32 -27.80
C GLU A 428 4.34 9.54 -27.59
N THR A 429 4.21 8.26 -27.95
CA THR A 429 2.90 7.58 -27.91
C THR A 429 2.94 6.37 -26.99
N PRO A 430 2.12 6.30 -25.92
CA PRO A 430 2.05 5.09 -25.11
C PRO A 430 1.30 3.98 -25.86
N PRO A 431 1.60 2.69 -25.58
CA PRO A 431 0.90 1.59 -26.23
C PRO A 431 -0.62 1.67 -26.07
N GLY A 432 -1.35 1.70 -27.19
CA GLY A 432 -2.81 1.73 -27.22
C GLY A 432 -3.45 3.13 -27.29
N TYR A 433 -2.66 4.20 -27.40
CA TYR A 433 -3.16 5.58 -27.45
C TYR A 433 -2.51 6.38 -28.58
N ASP A 434 -3.10 6.41 -29.77
CA ASP A 434 -2.44 6.96 -30.96
C ASP A 434 -2.90 8.40 -31.32
N ASP A 435 -3.28 9.19 -30.32
CA ASP A 435 -3.95 10.48 -30.52
C ASP A 435 -3.10 11.72 -30.14
N GLN A 436 -3.24 12.77 -30.96
CA GLN A 436 -2.79 14.14 -30.68
C GLN A 436 -3.81 15.17 -31.21
N GLY A 437 -5.08 14.80 -31.24
CA GLY A 437 -6.17 15.55 -31.88
C GLY A 437 -6.25 16.99 -31.40
N LEU A 438 -6.08 17.24 -30.10
CA LEU A 438 -6.13 18.61 -29.57
C LEU A 438 -5.03 19.51 -30.15
N LEU A 439 -3.84 18.98 -30.40
CA LEU A 439 -2.75 19.73 -31.05
C LEU A 439 -3.05 20.02 -32.53
N ILE A 440 -3.67 19.07 -33.22
CA ILE A 440 -4.05 19.21 -34.63
C ILE A 440 -5.19 20.22 -34.76
N ASP A 441 -6.26 20.08 -33.98
CA ASP A 441 -7.39 21.01 -33.90
C ASP A 441 -6.87 22.42 -33.59
N ALA A 442 -5.93 22.53 -32.65
CA ALA A 442 -5.27 23.77 -32.32
C ALA A 442 -4.53 24.41 -33.49
N GLN A 443 -3.75 23.60 -34.22
CA GLN A 443 -2.97 24.06 -35.35
C GLN A 443 -3.84 24.49 -36.54
N GLU A 444 -4.93 23.77 -36.80
CA GLU A 444 -5.83 23.97 -37.94
C GLU A 444 -6.84 25.11 -37.71
N SER A 445 -7.04 25.53 -36.46
CA SER A 445 -7.96 26.61 -36.12
C SER A 445 -7.68 27.94 -36.86
N ASP A 446 -8.77 28.53 -37.34
CA ASP A 446 -8.88 29.79 -38.07
C ASP A 446 -9.93 30.75 -37.48
N ILE A 447 -10.18 30.68 -36.15
CA ILE A 447 -11.16 31.54 -35.47
C ILE A 447 -11.01 33.01 -35.83
N SER A 448 -12.13 33.66 -36.12
CA SER A 448 -12.13 35.12 -36.25
C SER A 448 -11.97 35.76 -34.87
N ILE A 449 -11.31 36.91 -34.79
CA ILE A 449 -11.21 37.68 -33.53
C ILE A 449 -12.61 37.99 -32.98
N GLU A 450 -13.59 38.23 -33.85
CA GLU A 450 -14.98 38.49 -33.45
C GLU A 450 -15.62 37.28 -32.75
N ASP A 451 -15.45 36.07 -33.30
CA ASP A 451 -15.97 34.85 -32.70
C ASP A 451 -15.24 34.51 -31.39
N TYR A 452 -13.94 34.74 -31.32
CA TYR A 452 -13.16 34.59 -30.09
C TYR A 452 -13.72 35.50 -28.98
N GLU A 453 -13.83 36.80 -29.26
CA GLU A 453 -14.32 37.79 -28.29
C GLU A 453 -15.78 37.52 -27.89
N LYS A 454 -16.61 37.05 -28.83
CA LYS A 454 -18.00 36.64 -28.56
C LYS A 454 -18.05 35.47 -27.58
N ASN A 455 -17.23 34.42 -27.77
CA ASN A 455 -17.17 33.27 -26.87
C ASN A 455 -16.59 33.62 -25.51
N LEU A 456 -15.48 34.38 -25.48
CA LEU A 456 -14.90 34.88 -24.23
C LEU A 456 -15.88 35.73 -23.44
N SER A 457 -16.59 36.65 -24.10
CA SER A 457 -17.62 37.48 -23.48
C SER A 457 -18.77 36.65 -22.93
N HIS A 458 -19.25 35.64 -23.67
CA HIS A 458 -20.28 34.74 -23.17
C HIS A 458 -19.79 33.96 -21.95
N LEU A 459 -18.60 33.36 -22.00
CA LEU A 459 -18.01 32.63 -20.88
C LEU A 459 -17.89 33.52 -19.63
N ARG A 460 -17.37 34.75 -19.77
CA ARG A 460 -17.30 35.70 -18.65
C ARG A 460 -18.69 36.02 -18.12
N LYS A 461 -19.67 36.27 -18.99
CA LYS A 461 -21.04 36.59 -18.56
C LYS A 461 -21.66 35.47 -17.73
N VAL A 462 -21.57 34.22 -18.17
CA VAL A 462 -22.25 33.09 -17.50
C VAL A 462 -21.49 32.58 -16.28
N ALA A 463 -20.15 32.63 -16.28
CA ALA A 463 -19.35 32.19 -15.15
C ALA A 463 -19.21 33.28 -14.08
N ARG A 464 -18.99 34.54 -14.48
CA ARG A 464 -18.78 35.68 -13.58
C ARG A 464 -20.08 36.37 -13.22
N ASP A 465 -20.69 37.05 -14.18
CA ASP A 465 -21.75 38.05 -13.91
C ASP A 465 -23.07 37.38 -13.47
N GLU A 466 -23.56 36.44 -14.28
CA GLU A 466 -24.79 35.67 -14.02
C GLU A 466 -24.53 34.43 -13.13
N GLY A 467 -23.24 34.08 -12.98
CA GLY A 467 -22.74 32.98 -12.16
C GLY A 467 -22.35 33.42 -10.76
N LEU A 468 -21.03 33.49 -10.50
CA LEU A 468 -20.47 33.70 -9.17
C LEU A 468 -20.90 35.02 -8.53
N ASP A 469 -20.83 36.15 -9.25
CA ASP A 469 -21.16 37.48 -8.71
C ASP A 469 -22.62 37.57 -8.28
N ARG A 470 -23.53 36.98 -9.08
CA ARG A 470 -24.94 36.87 -8.70
C ARG A 470 -25.09 36.12 -7.39
N ILE A 471 -24.47 34.95 -7.23
CA ILE A 471 -24.59 34.15 -6.01
C ILE A 471 -24.01 34.88 -4.81
N PHE A 472 -22.81 35.46 -4.92
CA PHE A 472 -22.19 36.22 -3.82
C PHE A 472 -23.06 37.41 -3.40
N LYS A 473 -23.62 38.15 -4.36
CA LYS A 473 -24.45 39.34 -4.10
C LYS A 473 -25.84 39.00 -3.55
N GLU A 474 -26.54 38.07 -4.18
CA GLU A 474 -27.93 37.71 -3.83
C GLU A 474 -28.00 37.03 -2.47
N TYR A 475 -27.07 36.12 -2.20
CA TYR A 475 -27.05 35.36 -0.96
C TYR A 475 -26.13 35.93 0.10
N GLY A 476 -25.31 36.95 -0.21
CA GLY A 476 -24.41 37.58 0.76
C GLY A 476 -23.48 36.56 1.42
N VAL A 477 -22.84 35.72 0.61
CA VAL A 477 -21.92 34.65 1.04
C VAL A 477 -20.47 35.01 0.67
N ASP A 478 -19.51 34.46 1.40
CA ASP A 478 -18.08 34.67 1.20
C ASP A 478 -17.47 33.61 0.26
N VAL A 479 -17.96 32.37 0.35
CA VAL A 479 -17.47 31.23 -0.45
C VAL A 479 -18.61 30.34 -0.95
N ILE A 480 -18.39 29.70 -2.11
CA ILE A 480 -19.28 28.69 -2.68
C ILE A 480 -18.54 27.35 -2.71
N ILE A 481 -19.18 26.30 -2.18
CA ILE A 481 -18.57 24.98 -2.01
C ILE A 481 -19.25 23.96 -2.93
N GLY A 482 -18.44 23.07 -3.51
CA GLY A 482 -18.88 21.88 -4.22
C GLY A 482 -17.83 20.78 -4.18
N SER A 483 -18.12 19.64 -4.80
CA SER A 483 -17.15 18.55 -4.87
C SER A 483 -16.07 18.83 -5.92
N SER A 484 -14.80 18.60 -5.56
CA SER A 484 -13.65 18.76 -6.47
C SER A 484 -13.67 17.75 -7.64
N ASP A 485 -14.46 16.69 -7.53
CA ASP A 485 -14.68 15.69 -8.59
C ASP A 485 -15.67 16.15 -9.67
N THR A 486 -16.30 17.33 -9.50
CA THR A 486 -17.31 17.88 -10.43
C THR A 486 -16.72 18.95 -11.34
N ALA A 487 -17.52 19.50 -12.26
CA ALA A 487 -17.12 20.60 -13.13
C ALA A 487 -17.06 21.99 -12.45
N ILE A 488 -17.22 22.09 -11.13
CA ILE A 488 -17.29 23.38 -10.41
C ILE A 488 -16.08 24.31 -10.60
N LYS A 489 -14.88 23.76 -10.76
CA LYS A 489 -13.65 24.53 -11.06
C LYS A 489 -13.71 25.32 -12.37
N ALA A 490 -14.53 24.91 -13.34
CA ALA A 490 -14.69 25.64 -14.61
C ALA A 490 -15.29 27.03 -14.40
N TYR A 491 -16.03 27.27 -13.30
CA TYR A 491 -16.44 28.62 -12.92
C TYR A 491 -15.26 29.52 -12.58
N ALA A 492 -14.17 28.99 -12.01
CA ALA A 492 -12.96 29.76 -11.73
C ALA A 492 -12.18 30.09 -13.01
N SER A 493 -12.08 29.14 -13.94
CA SER A 493 -11.50 29.33 -15.27
C SER A 493 -12.31 30.38 -16.06
N GLY A 494 -13.63 30.17 -16.15
CA GLY A 494 -14.56 31.02 -16.88
C GLY A 494 -14.77 32.41 -16.27
N SER A 495 -14.57 32.62 -14.98
CA SER A 495 -14.65 33.96 -14.36
C SER A 495 -13.29 34.64 -14.18
N GLY A 496 -12.20 33.87 -14.14
CA GLY A 496 -10.88 34.33 -13.71
C GLY A 496 -10.73 34.48 -12.19
N TYR A 497 -11.67 33.95 -11.39
CA TYR A 497 -11.68 34.03 -9.92
C TYR A 497 -10.83 32.93 -9.29
N PRO A 498 -10.53 33.02 -7.97
CA PRO A 498 -9.75 32.00 -7.30
C PRO A 498 -10.62 30.79 -6.91
N VAL A 499 -10.00 29.62 -6.91
CA VAL A 499 -10.58 28.37 -6.40
C VAL A 499 -9.55 27.59 -5.61
N GLY A 500 -9.96 26.99 -4.49
CA GLY A 500 -9.12 26.11 -3.69
C GLY A 500 -9.66 24.70 -3.56
N ASN A 501 -8.83 23.79 -3.08
CA ASN A 501 -9.21 22.43 -2.66
C ASN A 501 -8.96 22.26 -1.16
N VAL A 502 -9.89 21.63 -0.45
CA VAL A 502 -9.62 21.03 0.87
C VAL A 502 -9.75 19.51 0.80
N PRO A 503 -8.88 18.74 1.48
CA PRO A 503 -9.07 17.29 1.60
C PRO A 503 -10.31 16.98 2.45
N LEU A 504 -11.10 15.98 2.01
CA LEU A 504 -12.31 15.54 2.71
C LEU A 504 -12.16 14.12 3.26
N GLY A 505 -11.79 13.16 2.41
CA GLY A 505 -11.78 11.75 2.79
C GLY A 505 -11.00 10.85 1.84
N TYR A 506 -11.01 9.54 2.14
CA TYR A 506 -10.34 8.49 1.38
C TYR A 506 -11.32 7.39 1.04
N LEU A 507 -11.37 6.98 -0.23
CA LEU A 507 -12.25 5.91 -0.66
C LEU A 507 -11.81 4.55 -0.09
N ASP A 508 -12.74 3.84 0.55
CA ASP A 508 -12.50 2.46 1.02
C ASP A 508 -12.17 1.52 -0.15
N PHE A 509 -12.77 1.81 -1.31
CA PHE A 509 -12.61 1.07 -2.57
C PHE A 509 -11.13 0.84 -2.90
N ASN A 510 -10.33 1.90 -3.01
CA ASN A 510 -8.94 1.79 -3.48
C ASN A 510 -7.96 2.75 -2.79
N GLY A 511 -8.39 3.48 -1.77
CA GLY A 511 -7.59 4.46 -1.04
C GLY A 511 -7.53 5.85 -1.68
N ARG A 512 -8.15 6.05 -2.86
CA ARG A 512 -8.13 7.35 -3.56
C ARG A 512 -8.69 8.46 -2.66
N PRO A 513 -7.93 9.53 -2.43
CA PRO A 513 -8.44 10.71 -1.74
C PRO A 513 -9.44 11.49 -2.60
N PHE A 514 -10.31 12.24 -1.92
CA PHE A 514 -11.22 13.20 -2.54
C PHE A 514 -11.44 14.42 -1.63
N GLY A 515 -11.93 15.52 -2.20
CA GLY A 515 -11.98 16.82 -1.56
C GLY A 515 -13.14 17.71 -2.00
N LEU A 516 -13.18 18.90 -1.42
CA LEU A 516 -14.15 19.95 -1.74
C LEU A 516 -13.45 21.13 -2.39
N ALA A 517 -14.09 21.66 -3.43
CA ALA A 517 -13.68 22.88 -4.11
C ALA A 517 -14.30 24.09 -3.39
N VAL A 518 -13.52 25.15 -3.26
CA VAL A 518 -13.88 26.39 -2.55
C VAL A 518 -13.69 27.57 -3.49
N LEU A 519 -14.78 28.14 -3.99
CA LEU A 519 -14.78 29.33 -4.84
C LEU A 519 -14.94 30.59 -3.99
N ALA A 520 -14.22 31.66 -4.33
CA ALA A 520 -14.41 32.99 -3.77
C ALA A 520 -14.50 34.03 -4.90
N ALA A 521 -14.89 35.26 -4.57
CA ALA A 521 -14.89 36.37 -5.52
C ALA A 521 -13.46 36.75 -5.95
N LYS A 522 -13.34 37.59 -6.99
CA LYS A 522 -12.05 38.08 -7.47
C LYS A 522 -11.21 38.67 -6.35
N ASP A 523 -9.92 38.33 -6.32
CA ASP A 523 -8.93 38.85 -5.37
C ASP A 523 -9.29 38.58 -3.89
N GLN A 524 -10.15 37.58 -3.63
CA GLN A 524 -10.55 37.12 -2.28
C GLN A 524 -9.89 35.79 -1.91
N GLU A 525 -8.63 35.55 -2.30
CA GLU A 525 -7.88 34.35 -1.90
C GLU A 525 -7.86 34.16 -0.36
N ALA A 526 -7.86 35.27 0.38
CA ALA A 526 -7.94 35.29 1.84
C ALA A 526 -9.19 34.55 2.38
N LYS A 527 -10.33 34.61 1.69
CA LYS A 527 -11.57 33.92 2.10
C LYS A 527 -11.45 32.40 1.96
N ILE A 528 -10.77 31.95 0.90
CA ILE A 528 -10.47 30.54 0.70
C ILE A 528 -9.54 30.05 1.80
N LEU A 529 -8.48 30.80 2.13
CA LEU A 529 -7.54 30.43 3.19
C LEU A 529 -8.20 30.43 4.58
N GLN A 530 -9.06 31.41 4.87
CA GLN A 530 -9.87 31.43 6.10
C GLN A 530 -10.74 30.17 6.22
N PHE A 531 -11.40 29.77 5.12
CA PHE A 531 -12.15 28.52 5.07
C PHE A 531 -11.24 27.31 5.32
N MET A 532 -10.08 27.24 4.67
CA MET A 532 -9.12 26.14 4.83
C MET A 532 -8.62 26.01 6.27
N ASN A 533 -8.34 27.14 6.94
CA ASN A 533 -7.97 27.18 8.36
C ASN A 533 -9.10 26.66 9.26
N ALA A 534 -10.32 27.15 9.06
CA ALA A 534 -11.49 26.68 9.82
C ALA A 534 -11.73 25.17 9.61
N TRP A 535 -11.53 24.71 8.37
CA TRP A 535 -11.63 23.30 8.00
C TRP A 535 -10.58 22.43 8.68
N GLU A 536 -9.30 22.82 8.63
CA GLU A 536 -8.20 22.05 9.23
C GLU A 536 -8.34 21.91 10.75
N VAL A 537 -8.70 22.98 11.45
CA VAL A 537 -8.83 22.97 12.92
C VAL A 537 -9.97 22.07 13.40
N THR A 538 -11.01 21.88 12.59
CA THR A 538 -12.23 21.19 13.01
C THR A 538 -12.42 19.82 12.37
N THR A 539 -11.55 19.43 11.44
CA THR A 539 -11.67 18.17 10.68
C THR A 539 -10.46 17.31 10.95
N GLU A 540 -10.69 16.14 11.57
CA GLU A 540 -9.65 15.13 11.64
C GLU A 540 -9.49 14.46 10.27
N ILE A 541 -8.54 14.97 9.49
CA ILE A 541 -8.10 14.31 8.26
C ILE A 541 -6.94 13.37 8.65
N MET A 542 -7.22 12.10 9.00
CA MET A 542 -6.18 11.16 9.47
C MET A 542 -6.24 9.77 8.80
N PRO A 543 -5.11 9.18 8.34
CA PRO A 543 -3.82 9.78 7.98
C PRO A 543 -3.37 9.48 6.53
N LYS A 544 -2.63 10.47 6.01
CA LYS A 544 -1.41 10.43 5.17
C LYS A 544 -1.30 9.44 3.99
N PRO A 545 -0.60 9.86 2.91
CA PRO A 545 -0.04 8.95 1.93
C PRO A 545 0.79 7.94 2.71
N ASN A 546 0.59 6.66 2.44
CA ASN A 546 1.32 5.60 3.10
C ASN A 546 2.81 5.96 3.10
N SER A 547 3.38 6.23 4.27
CA SER A 547 4.78 6.65 4.45
C SER A 547 5.81 5.56 4.21
N LYS A 548 5.38 4.60 3.41
CA LYS A 548 5.57 3.20 3.65
C LYS A 548 5.02 2.50 2.39
N ALA A 549 5.80 2.10 1.40
CA ALA A 549 7.02 1.29 1.53
C ALA A 549 7.35 0.81 2.96
N ASP A 550 6.32 0.40 3.72
CA ASP A 550 6.40 -0.65 4.71
C ASP A 550 6.04 -1.88 3.88
N CYS A 551 7.09 -2.52 3.43
CA CYS A 551 7.27 -3.89 3.86
C CYS A 551 6.86 -4.01 5.35
N GLY A 552 5.64 -4.47 5.64
CA GLY A 552 5.38 -5.16 6.90
C GLY A 552 4.17 -4.81 7.78
N ASN A 553 3.30 -3.83 7.49
CA ASN A 553 2.07 -3.71 8.30
C ASN A 553 0.97 -4.66 7.77
N LEU A 554 0.87 -5.81 8.42
CA LEU A 554 -0.04 -6.90 8.03
C LEU A 554 -1.53 -6.57 8.23
N ASP A 555 -1.84 -5.42 8.86
CA ASP A 555 -3.21 -4.98 9.18
C ASP A 555 -3.85 -4.11 8.08
N THR A 556 -3.11 -3.77 7.02
CA THR A 556 -3.58 -2.96 5.88
C THR A 556 -3.73 -3.76 4.58
N LEU A 557 -3.57 -5.08 4.65
CA LEU A 557 -3.72 -5.96 3.49
C LEU A 557 -5.19 -5.98 3.05
N PRO A 558 -5.49 -6.09 1.73
CA PRO A 558 -6.86 -6.22 1.25
C PRO A 558 -7.54 -7.40 1.95
N THR A 559 -8.64 -7.14 2.67
CA THR A 559 -9.29 -8.18 3.45
C THR A 559 -10.60 -8.61 2.83
N LYS A 560 -10.89 -9.91 2.94
CA LYS A 560 -12.20 -10.50 2.64
C LYS A 560 -12.65 -11.28 3.85
N TYR A 561 -13.95 -11.54 3.93
CA TYR A 561 -14.45 -12.48 4.93
C TYR A 561 -14.64 -13.87 4.32
N ALA A 562 -14.19 -14.88 5.05
CA ALA A 562 -14.34 -16.28 4.68
C ALA A 562 -14.91 -17.06 5.87
N THR A 563 -15.78 -18.03 5.61
CA THR A 563 -16.28 -18.93 6.65
C THR A 563 -15.35 -20.13 6.74
N LEU A 564 -14.60 -20.25 7.84
CA LEU A 564 -13.74 -21.39 8.13
C LEU A 564 -14.39 -22.31 9.18
N GLN A 565 -14.05 -23.59 9.15
CA GLN A 565 -14.43 -24.54 10.20
C GLN A 565 -13.31 -24.68 11.23
N PHE A 566 -13.70 -24.66 12.50
CA PHE A 566 -12.84 -24.77 13.67
C PHE A 566 -13.29 -25.93 14.54
N PHE A 567 -12.39 -26.48 15.32
CA PHE A 567 -12.72 -27.48 16.33
C PHE A 567 -13.62 -26.86 17.40
N ASP A 568 -14.77 -27.47 17.64
CA ASP A 568 -15.69 -27.01 18.69
C ASP A 568 -15.26 -27.55 20.05
N ALA A 569 -14.37 -26.84 20.75
CA ALA A 569 -13.91 -27.22 22.07
C ALA A 569 -14.97 -27.05 23.19
N SER A 570 -16.14 -26.48 22.90
CA SER A 570 -17.18 -26.25 23.90
C SER A 570 -18.01 -27.49 24.22
N ASP A 571 -17.95 -28.52 23.38
CA ASP A 571 -18.68 -29.76 23.63
C ASP A 571 -18.18 -30.45 24.92
N PRO A 572 -19.06 -30.69 25.91
CA PRO A 572 -18.68 -31.32 27.18
C PRO A 572 -17.99 -32.68 27.03
N LYS A 573 -18.18 -33.39 25.91
CA LYS A 573 -17.57 -34.72 25.69
C LYS A 573 -16.04 -34.70 25.72
N TRP A 574 -15.42 -33.57 25.38
CA TRP A 574 -13.95 -33.43 25.37
C TRP A 574 -13.31 -33.50 26.75
N ALA A 575 -14.10 -33.36 27.82
CA ALA A 575 -13.64 -33.64 29.18
C ALA A 575 -13.31 -35.13 29.40
N THR A 576 -13.88 -36.01 28.58
CA THR A 576 -13.77 -37.48 28.70
C THR A 576 -13.30 -38.18 27.44
N GLU A 577 -13.19 -37.47 26.31
CA GLU A 577 -12.82 -38.05 25.02
C GLU A 577 -11.72 -37.23 24.32
N LYS A 578 -10.76 -37.92 23.68
CA LYS A 578 -9.76 -37.29 22.82
C LYS A 578 -10.30 -37.21 21.37
N PRO A 579 -10.14 -36.07 20.68
CA PRO A 579 -10.49 -35.97 19.26
C PRO A 579 -9.68 -36.94 18.40
N PHE A 580 -10.28 -37.50 17.35
CA PHE A 580 -9.57 -38.34 16.37
C PHE A 580 -10.15 -38.27 14.96
N TYR A 581 -9.31 -38.52 13.96
CA TYR A 581 -9.70 -38.91 12.61
C TYR A 581 -9.11 -40.28 12.27
N SER A 582 -9.96 -41.20 11.81
CA SER A 582 -9.59 -42.54 11.35
C SER A 582 -9.63 -42.61 9.83
N ASN A 583 -8.49 -42.99 9.25
CA ASN A 583 -8.38 -43.33 7.82
C ASN A 583 -8.57 -44.83 7.56
N ILE A 584 -9.08 -45.58 8.54
CA ILE A 584 -9.49 -46.97 8.35
C ILE A 584 -10.90 -46.97 7.73
N PRO A 585 -11.16 -47.68 6.63
CA PRO A 585 -12.47 -47.70 5.99
C PRO A 585 -13.60 -48.10 6.95
N PHE A 586 -14.68 -47.31 6.99
CA PHE A 586 -15.87 -47.56 7.83
C PHE A 586 -16.45 -48.97 7.62
N THR A 587 -16.33 -49.49 6.40
CA THR A 587 -16.78 -50.82 5.98
C THR A 587 -16.08 -51.97 6.73
N GLN A 588 -14.93 -51.70 7.38
CA GLN A 588 -14.15 -52.70 8.10
C GLN A 588 -14.43 -52.71 9.61
N THR A 589 -14.62 -51.55 10.25
CA THR A 589 -14.63 -51.46 11.74
C THR A 589 -15.97 -51.08 12.37
N ARG A 590 -16.96 -50.63 11.59
CA ARG A 590 -18.26 -50.08 12.06
C ARG A 590 -18.17 -48.92 13.05
N ILE A 591 -17.01 -48.28 13.21
CA ILE A 591 -16.82 -47.09 14.04
C ILE A 591 -16.86 -45.85 13.16
N ALA A 592 -17.45 -44.77 13.66
CA ALA A 592 -17.37 -43.47 12.99
C ALA A 592 -15.91 -43.07 12.69
N ASN A 593 -15.65 -42.62 11.46
CA ASN A 593 -14.31 -42.22 11.02
C ASN A 593 -13.75 -40.99 11.75
N THR A 594 -14.54 -40.35 12.61
CA THR A 594 -14.10 -39.27 13.49
C THR A 594 -15.13 -39.05 14.59
N ASN A 595 -14.69 -38.63 15.77
CA ASN A 595 -15.57 -38.03 16.78
C ASN A 595 -15.53 -36.49 16.77
N VAL A 596 -14.74 -35.88 15.87
CA VAL A 596 -14.54 -34.43 15.79
C VAL A 596 -15.83 -33.72 15.39
N ILE A 597 -16.18 -32.70 16.15
CA ILE A 597 -17.24 -31.76 15.83
C ILE A 597 -16.59 -30.43 15.49
N ASN A 598 -17.06 -29.81 14.41
CA ASN A 598 -16.60 -28.51 13.98
C ASN A 598 -17.69 -27.46 14.19
N THR A 599 -17.28 -26.27 14.59
CA THR A 599 -18.06 -25.04 14.49
C THR A 599 -17.57 -24.23 13.28
N SER A 600 -18.39 -23.31 12.78
CA SER A 600 -18.00 -22.39 11.70
C SER A 600 -17.87 -20.98 12.24
N ALA A 601 -16.78 -20.30 11.89
CA ALA A 601 -16.60 -18.90 12.20
C ALA A 601 -16.29 -18.11 10.92
N ARG A 602 -16.86 -16.91 10.84
CA ARG A 602 -16.56 -15.96 9.77
C ARG A 602 -15.31 -15.20 10.18
N VAL A 603 -14.22 -15.40 9.44
CA VAL A 603 -12.92 -14.80 9.73
C VAL A 603 -12.54 -13.82 8.64
N GLN A 604 -11.80 -12.79 9.04
CA GLN A 604 -11.16 -11.89 8.11
C GLN A 604 -9.90 -12.57 7.56
N ILE A 605 -9.80 -12.69 6.24
CA ILE A 605 -8.65 -13.21 5.53
C ILE A 605 -8.02 -12.08 4.71
N SER A 606 -6.70 -12.00 4.73
CA SER A 606 -5.93 -10.90 4.15
C SER A 606 -5.16 -11.37 2.93
N ASP A 607 -5.28 -10.65 1.82
CA ASP A 607 -4.59 -10.96 0.57
C ASP A 607 -3.15 -10.45 0.62
N ILE A 608 -2.19 -11.36 0.47
CA ILE A 608 -0.77 -11.03 0.54
C ILE A 608 -0.18 -10.66 -0.82
N ARG A 609 -0.99 -10.61 -1.89
CA ARG A 609 -0.56 -10.18 -3.23
C ARG A 609 0.11 -8.80 -3.13
N GLY A 610 1.31 -8.68 -3.71
CA GLY A 610 2.16 -7.48 -3.58
C GLY A 610 3.02 -7.43 -2.31
N HIS A 611 2.72 -8.25 -1.29
CA HIS A 611 3.39 -8.26 0.02
C HIS A 611 4.11 -9.58 0.33
N LYS A 612 4.32 -10.44 -0.66
CA LYS A 612 4.86 -11.80 -0.48
C LYS A 612 6.18 -11.86 0.28
N SER A 613 7.02 -10.84 0.11
CA SER A 613 8.33 -10.76 0.78
C SER A 613 8.24 -10.49 2.29
N ASP A 614 7.09 -10.01 2.78
CA ASP A 614 6.85 -9.72 4.19
C ASP A 614 6.54 -10.98 5.02
N PHE A 615 6.28 -12.10 4.33
CA PHE A 615 5.92 -13.40 4.90
C PHE A 615 7.05 -14.39 4.69
N THR A 616 7.67 -14.82 5.79
CA THR A 616 8.78 -15.78 5.75
C THR A 616 8.49 -16.98 6.63
N LEU A 617 9.16 -18.10 6.35
CA LEU A 617 9.05 -19.32 7.16
C LEU A 617 9.41 -19.08 8.63
N ASP A 618 10.32 -18.17 8.92
CA ASP A 618 10.77 -17.87 10.28
C ASP A 618 9.94 -16.80 10.99
N LYS A 619 9.34 -15.88 10.22
CA LYS A 619 8.46 -14.85 10.78
C LYS A 619 7.03 -15.35 10.93
N ASN A 620 6.41 -15.88 9.89
CA ASN A 620 4.97 -16.17 9.86
C ASN A 620 4.66 -17.67 9.82
N GLY A 621 5.69 -18.52 9.71
CA GLY A 621 5.52 -19.96 9.54
C GLY A 621 5.20 -20.37 8.09
N PHE A 622 5.08 -19.42 7.16
CA PHE A 622 4.88 -19.70 5.74
C PHE A 622 5.50 -18.61 4.86
N GLN A 623 5.79 -18.96 3.60
CA GLN A 623 6.41 -18.09 2.61
C GLN A 623 5.93 -18.45 1.20
N LEU A 624 5.69 -17.45 0.36
CA LEU A 624 5.39 -17.67 -1.06
C LEU A 624 6.65 -17.40 -1.90
N VAL A 625 7.01 -18.36 -2.75
CA VAL A 625 8.23 -18.31 -3.56
C VAL A 625 7.91 -18.63 -5.03
N ASN A 626 8.71 -18.11 -5.95
CA ASN A 626 8.55 -18.40 -7.37
C ASN A 626 9.38 -19.62 -7.76
N TRP A 627 8.73 -20.58 -8.42
CA TRP A 627 9.34 -21.77 -8.99
C TRP A 627 8.68 -22.16 -10.31
N LYS A 628 9.32 -21.78 -11.42
CA LYS A 628 8.83 -21.97 -12.80
C LYS A 628 8.80 -23.42 -13.28
N HIS A 629 9.32 -24.35 -12.49
CA HIS A 629 9.39 -25.77 -12.87
C HIS A 629 7.99 -26.34 -13.11
N LYS A 630 7.83 -27.13 -14.18
CA LYS A 630 6.61 -27.85 -14.51
C LYS A 630 6.86 -29.33 -14.33
N PHE A 631 5.92 -30.02 -13.70
CA PHE A 631 5.97 -31.48 -13.59
C PHE A 631 5.17 -32.08 -14.75
N CYS A 632 5.84 -32.89 -15.58
CA CYS A 632 5.23 -33.53 -16.74
C CYS A 632 4.40 -34.77 -16.38
N ASP A 633 4.76 -35.45 -15.28
CA ASP A 633 4.03 -36.57 -14.71
C ASP A 633 3.94 -36.36 -13.19
N ILE A 634 2.78 -36.62 -12.58
CA ILE A 634 2.54 -36.62 -11.12
C ILE A 634 1.99 -37.98 -10.63
N GLY A 635 2.09 -38.99 -11.48
CA GLY A 635 1.70 -40.37 -11.25
C GLY A 635 2.76 -41.18 -10.48
N PRO A 636 2.72 -42.52 -10.59
CA PRO A 636 3.57 -43.41 -9.78
C PRO A 636 5.09 -43.17 -9.91
N SER A 637 5.55 -42.62 -11.04
CA SER A 637 6.95 -42.28 -11.35
C SER A 637 7.45 -41.00 -10.69
N PHE A 638 6.56 -40.18 -10.10
CA PHE A 638 6.89 -38.84 -9.60
C PHE A 638 8.03 -38.84 -8.55
N GLN A 639 8.20 -39.94 -7.81
CA GLN A 639 9.27 -40.06 -6.83
C GLN A 639 10.66 -40.00 -7.47
N GLU A 640 10.83 -40.54 -8.68
CA GLU A 640 12.14 -40.63 -9.33
C GLU A 640 12.54 -39.32 -10.01
N GLU A 641 11.58 -38.57 -10.56
CA GLU A 641 11.83 -37.34 -11.32
C GLU A 641 11.52 -36.07 -10.53
N GLY A 642 10.42 -36.08 -9.77
CA GLY A 642 9.92 -34.92 -9.04
C GLY A 642 10.65 -34.65 -7.73
N TYR A 643 11.00 -35.70 -6.96
CA TYR A 643 11.64 -35.51 -5.65
C TYR A 643 13.04 -34.87 -5.80
N PRO A 644 13.90 -35.28 -6.74
CA PRO A 644 15.19 -34.61 -6.96
C PRO A 644 15.03 -33.12 -7.30
N ALA A 645 14.04 -32.76 -8.13
CA ALA A 645 13.78 -31.37 -8.50
C ALA A 645 13.36 -30.53 -7.28
N VAL A 646 12.50 -31.09 -6.42
CA VAL A 646 12.07 -30.45 -5.16
C VAL A 646 13.23 -30.34 -4.17
N VAL A 647 14.05 -31.38 -4.01
CA VAL A 647 15.23 -31.36 -3.15
C VAL A 647 16.19 -30.27 -3.61
N LYS A 648 16.44 -30.15 -4.91
CA LYS A 648 17.29 -29.10 -5.48
C LYS A 648 16.71 -27.71 -5.18
N PHE A 649 15.43 -27.50 -5.48
CA PHE A 649 14.74 -26.25 -5.21
C PHE A 649 14.78 -25.85 -3.74
N MET A 650 14.46 -26.78 -2.83
CA MET A 650 14.46 -26.51 -1.39
C MET A 650 15.86 -26.31 -0.83
N LYS A 651 16.90 -26.93 -1.41
CA LYS A 651 18.31 -26.63 -1.09
C LYS A 651 18.68 -25.20 -1.50
N GLU A 652 18.23 -24.75 -2.68
CA GLU A 652 18.46 -23.37 -3.14
C GLU A 652 17.74 -22.36 -2.22
N VAL A 653 16.53 -22.69 -1.75
CA VAL A 653 15.75 -21.81 -0.86
C VAL A 653 16.26 -21.79 0.59
N LEU A 654 16.68 -22.94 1.14
CA LEU A 654 17.00 -23.09 2.58
C LEU A 654 18.49 -23.26 2.89
N GLY A 655 19.34 -23.49 1.89
CA GLY A 655 20.78 -23.75 2.08
C GLY A 655 21.12 -24.99 2.92
N SER A 656 20.17 -25.91 3.12
CA SER A 656 20.25 -27.00 4.10
C SER A 656 20.06 -28.38 3.45
N HIS A 657 20.35 -29.46 4.20
CA HIS A 657 20.03 -30.82 3.75
C HIS A 657 18.50 -31.02 3.71
N VAL A 658 17.98 -31.45 2.55
CA VAL A 658 16.54 -31.64 2.32
C VAL A 658 16.29 -33.08 1.90
N LYS A 659 15.25 -33.71 2.47
CA LYS A 659 14.69 -34.99 2.04
C LYS A 659 13.19 -34.84 1.87
N VAL A 660 12.67 -35.22 0.72
CA VAL A 660 11.22 -35.29 0.46
C VAL A 660 10.70 -36.61 1.03
N ARG A 661 9.63 -36.54 1.80
CA ARG A 661 9.04 -37.69 2.48
C ARG A 661 7.92 -38.31 1.65
N GLN A 662 6.98 -37.49 1.22
CA GLN A 662 5.79 -37.94 0.52
C GLN A 662 5.23 -36.84 -0.38
N SER A 663 4.55 -37.26 -1.45
CA SER A 663 3.82 -36.41 -2.38
C SER A 663 2.38 -36.85 -2.42
N GLN A 664 1.46 -35.90 -2.34
CA GLN A 664 0.03 -36.16 -2.51
C GLN A 664 -0.53 -35.24 -3.61
N PRO A 665 -0.89 -35.78 -4.78
CA PRO A 665 -1.68 -35.03 -5.76
C PRO A 665 -3.09 -34.83 -5.21
N ARG A 666 -3.63 -33.62 -5.36
CA ARG A 666 -4.99 -33.26 -4.95
C ARG A 666 -5.81 -32.88 -6.17
N GLY A 667 -6.94 -33.56 -6.39
CA GLY A 667 -7.88 -33.22 -7.47
C GLY A 667 -8.65 -31.92 -7.20
N SER A 668 -9.11 -31.26 -8.28
CA SER A 668 -9.93 -30.04 -8.21
C SER A 668 -11.40 -30.32 -7.90
N ALA A 669 -12.11 -29.31 -7.38
CA ALA A 669 -13.57 -29.24 -7.45
C ALA A 669 -13.99 -28.81 -8.88
N PRO A 670 -15.20 -29.17 -9.36
CA PRO A 670 -15.72 -28.66 -10.64
C PRO A 670 -15.87 -27.14 -10.60
N GLU A 671 -15.54 -26.46 -11.69
CA GLU A 671 -15.84 -25.02 -11.87
C GLU A 671 -17.36 -24.84 -11.92
N ASP A 672 -17.91 -23.89 -11.16
CA ASP A 672 -19.31 -23.46 -11.32
C ASP A 672 -19.41 -22.31 -12.34
N GLU A 673 -20.49 -22.30 -13.14
CA GLU A 673 -20.75 -21.26 -14.16
C GLU A 673 -21.14 -19.89 -13.57
N LYS A 674 -21.17 -19.73 -12.23
CA LYS A 674 -21.73 -18.54 -11.56
C LYS A 674 -20.73 -17.71 -10.77
N GLY A 675 -19.43 -17.97 -10.90
CA GLY A 675 -18.40 -17.14 -10.26
C GLY A 675 -18.52 -17.09 -8.73
N TYR A 676 -19.09 -18.13 -8.13
CA TYR A 676 -19.21 -18.22 -6.68
C TYR A 676 -17.81 -18.55 -6.11
N ILE A 677 -17.34 -17.77 -5.13
CA ILE A 677 -16.21 -18.17 -4.29
C ILE A 677 -16.71 -19.35 -3.44
N GLY A 678 -16.48 -20.57 -3.92
CA GLY A 678 -16.83 -21.78 -3.20
C GLY A 678 -16.05 -21.90 -1.89
N ARG A 679 -16.73 -22.44 -0.88
CA ARG A 679 -16.31 -22.56 0.53
C ARG A 679 -14.78 -22.77 0.74
N PRO A 680 -14.13 -22.04 1.66
CA PRO A 680 -12.72 -22.27 1.99
C PRO A 680 -12.50 -23.62 2.70
N SER A 681 -11.22 -23.95 2.93
CA SER A 681 -10.72 -25.23 3.48
C SER A 681 -11.56 -25.83 4.62
N LYS A 682 -11.66 -27.16 4.62
CA LYS A 682 -12.62 -27.91 5.43
C LYS A 682 -12.43 -27.80 6.94
N VAL A 683 -11.23 -27.59 7.48
CA VAL A 683 -10.95 -27.45 8.94
C VAL A 683 -9.61 -26.74 9.18
N ALA A 684 -9.53 -25.81 10.13
CA ALA A 684 -8.29 -25.22 10.64
C ALA A 684 -7.46 -26.26 11.44
N HIS A 685 -6.25 -26.58 10.97
CA HIS A 685 -5.36 -27.57 11.59
C HIS A 685 -3.88 -27.31 11.31
N ASN A 686 -3.00 -27.89 12.13
CA ASN A 686 -1.58 -28.11 11.83
C ASN A 686 -1.31 -29.61 11.72
N ASP A 687 -0.57 -30.04 10.69
CA ASP A 687 -0.36 -31.47 10.35
C ASP A 687 0.52 -32.23 11.36
N GLN A 688 1.19 -31.51 12.26
CA GLN A 688 2.24 -32.04 13.11
C GLN A 688 2.10 -31.57 14.56
N THR A 689 2.34 -32.49 15.50
CA THR A 689 2.77 -32.16 16.86
C THR A 689 4.26 -32.46 17.02
N TYR A 690 4.88 -31.99 18.11
CA TYR A 690 6.28 -32.31 18.40
C TYR A 690 6.47 -33.83 18.47
N GLU A 691 5.65 -34.51 19.26
CA GLU A 691 5.72 -35.96 19.50
C GLU A 691 5.32 -36.75 18.26
N GLY A 692 4.31 -36.29 17.51
CA GLY A 692 3.96 -36.84 16.21
C GLY A 692 5.13 -36.74 15.21
N THR A 693 5.88 -35.64 15.26
CA THR A 693 7.09 -35.45 14.44
C THR A 693 8.21 -36.39 14.87
N ILE A 694 8.48 -36.51 16.18
CA ILE A 694 9.50 -37.43 16.69
C ILE A 694 9.17 -38.88 16.31
N ALA A 695 7.91 -39.30 16.47
CA ALA A 695 7.46 -40.63 16.09
C ALA A 695 7.67 -40.90 14.59
N LYS A 696 7.34 -39.91 13.75
CA LYS A 696 7.57 -39.97 12.29
C LYS A 696 9.06 -40.04 11.95
N ILE A 697 9.92 -39.24 12.59
CA ILE A 697 11.37 -39.27 12.33
C ILE A 697 11.95 -40.63 12.73
N LYS A 698 11.56 -41.17 13.88
CA LYS A 698 12.00 -42.51 14.32
C LYS A 698 11.56 -43.59 13.34
N HIS A 699 10.32 -43.53 12.86
CA HIS A 699 9.79 -44.46 11.86
C HIS A 699 10.52 -44.35 10.51
N ASP A 700 10.67 -43.14 9.97
CA ASP A 700 11.14 -42.91 8.59
C ASP A 700 12.67 -42.97 8.44
N PHE A 701 13.42 -42.80 9.54
CA PHE A 701 14.89 -42.75 9.52
C PHE A 701 15.56 -43.84 10.37
N GLY A 702 14.80 -44.65 11.12
CA GLY A 702 15.31 -45.80 11.86
C GLY A 702 16.56 -45.47 12.69
N SER A 703 17.67 -46.16 12.42
CA SER A 703 18.95 -45.97 13.11
C SER A 703 19.60 -44.59 12.93
N GLN A 704 19.21 -43.82 11.91
CA GLN A 704 19.69 -42.45 11.69
C GLN A 704 18.92 -41.41 12.50
N ALA A 705 17.75 -41.78 13.04
CA ALA A 705 16.89 -40.85 13.77
C ALA A 705 17.60 -40.15 14.94
N PRO A 706 18.42 -40.80 15.80
CA PRO A 706 19.13 -40.12 16.88
C PRO A 706 20.04 -38.98 16.40
N SER A 707 20.73 -39.16 15.27
CA SER A 707 21.59 -38.12 14.69
C SER A 707 20.79 -36.95 14.17
N ILE A 708 19.64 -37.19 13.53
CA ILE A 708 18.76 -36.12 13.01
C ILE A 708 18.13 -35.36 14.18
N LEU A 709 17.67 -36.09 15.20
CA LEU A 709 17.05 -35.52 16.39
C LEU A 709 18.04 -34.74 17.26
N SER A 710 19.34 -35.04 17.18
CA SER A 710 20.41 -34.26 17.83
C SER A 710 20.72 -32.91 17.14
N GLN A 711 20.15 -32.67 15.96
CA GLN A 711 20.34 -31.47 15.16
C GLN A 711 19.03 -30.70 15.03
N ARG A 712 19.09 -29.43 14.62
CA ARG A 712 17.87 -28.70 14.25
C ARG A 712 17.27 -29.30 12.98
N PHE A 713 16.07 -29.85 13.08
CA PHE A 713 15.21 -30.23 11.97
C PHE A 713 13.95 -29.35 11.87
N ARG A 714 13.39 -29.28 10.66
CA ARG A 714 12.12 -28.59 10.33
C ARG A 714 11.28 -29.50 9.42
N ILE A 715 9.95 -29.46 9.55
CA ILE A 715 9.03 -30.04 8.56
C ILE A 715 8.35 -28.90 7.80
N ILE A 716 8.51 -28.91 6.47
CA ILE A 716 8.00 -27.87 5.58
C ILE A 716 7.17 -28.53 4.49
N ASN A 717 5.87 -28.19 4.44
CA ASN A 717 5.05 -28.58 3.31
C ASN A 717 5.33 -27.65 2.12
N VAL A 718 5.61 -28.22 0.96
CA VAL A 718 5.70 -27.49 -0.32
C VAL A 718 4.39 -27.70 -1.08
N TRP A 719 3.63 -26.63 -1.27
CA TRP A 719 2.36 -26.67 -2.00
C TRP A 719 2.49 -25.88 -3.30
N LYS A 720 2.40 -26.59 -4.43
CA LYS A 720 2.55 -26.03 -5.78
C LYS A 720 1.27 -26.26 -6.59
N PRO A 721 0.64 -25.19 -7.12
CA PRO A 721 -0.38 -25.33 -8.12
C PRO A 721 0.18 -25.89 -9.42
N LEU A 722 -0.55 -26.80 -10.08
CA LEU A 722 -0.19 -27.28 -11.42
C LEU A 722 -0.88 -26.44 -12.52
N LYS A 723 -1.86 -25.61 -12.14
CA LYS A 723 -2.52 -24.58 -12.95
C LYS A 723 -2.84 -23.37 -12.05
N PRO A 724 -3.05 -22.17 -12.60
CA PRO A 724 -3.40 -20.99 -11.80
C PRO A 724 -4.66 -21.21 -10.95
N VAL A 725 -4.66 -20.65 -9.73
CA VAL A 725 -5.74 -20.82 -8.74
C VAL A 725 -6.48 -19.50 -8.56
N ARG A 726 -7.76 -19.48 -8.97
CA ARG A 726 -8.64 -18.31 -8.88
C ARG A 726 -9.84 -18.51 -7.93
N GLN A 727 -10.42 -19.71 -7.91
CA GLN A 727 -11.69 -19.98 -7.20
C GLN A 727 -11.51 -20.57 -5.79
N TYR A 728 -10.34 -21.13 -5.45
CA TYR A 728 -10.08 -21.79 -4.15
C TYR A 728 -8.64 -21.56 -3.65
N PRO A 729 -8.24 -20.32 -3.34
CA PRO A 729 -6.89 -20.05 -2.85
C PRO A 729 -6.66 -20.71 -1.48
N LEU A 730 -5.46 -21.24 -1.28
CA LEU A 730 -5.06 -21.78 0.02
C LEU A 730 -4.99 -20.64 1.04
N THR A 731 -5.63 -20.82 2.20
CA THR A 731 -5.61 -19.87 3.31
C THR A 731 -4.71 -20.40 4.44
N LEU A 732 -3.83 -19.55 4.97
CA LEU A 732 -2.84 -19.88 6.00
C LEU A 732 -2.98 -18.91 7.19
N CYS A 733 -2.85 -19.42 8.42
CA CYS A 733 -2.85 -18.61 9.63
C CYS A 733 -1.41 -18.27 10.03
N ASP A 734 -1.17 -17.04 10.51
CA ASP A 734 0.10 -16.67 11.13
C ASP A 734 0.21 -17.29 12.53
N TYR A 735 1.15 -18.22 12.69
CA TYR A 735 1.27 -19.00 13.94
C TYR A 735 1.49 -18.13 15.18
N ARG A 736 2.09 -16.94 15.02
CA ARG A 736 2.35 -16.00 16.14
C ARG A 736 1.08 -15.37 16.71
N THR A 737 -0.03 -15.51 15.99
CA THR A 737 -1.34 -14.97 16.36
C THR A 737 -2.26 -16.05 16.94
N CYS A 738 -1.81 -17.30 16.98
CA CYS A 738 -2.51 -18.38 17.63
C CYS A 738 -2.12 -18.47 19.11
N ASP A 739 -3.09 -18.59 20.00
CA ASP A 739 -2.85 -18.91 21.41
C ASP A 739 -2.68 -20.42 21.58
N GLU A 740 -1.81 -20.84 22.50
CA GLU A 740 -1.61 -22.25 22.82
C GLU A 740 -2.89 -22.95 23.28
N ARG A 741 -3.80 -22.20 23.92
CA ARG A 741 -5.09 -22.68 24.43
C ARG A 741 -6.08 -23.02 23.34
N ASP A 742 -5.89 -22.48 22.13
CA ASP A 742 -6.74 -22.74 20.98
C ASP A 742 -6.40 -24.07 20.30
N GLY A 743 -5.24 -24.67 20.61
CA GLY A 743 -4.73 -25.89 19.98
C GLY A 743 -5.12 -27.17 20.73
N HIS A 744 -5.77 -28.10 20.02
CA HIS A 744 -6.23 -29.37 20.56
C HIS A 744 -5.59 -30.54 19.83
N ARG A 745 -4.85 -31.37 20.57
CA ARG A 745 -4.22 -32.58 20.05
C ARG A 745 -5.28 -33.60 19.63
N SER A 746 -5.19 -34.08 18.40
CA SER A 746 -6.11 -35.07 17.84
C SER A 746 -5.33 -36.24 17.25
N ASP A 747 -5.85 -37.46 17.48
CA ASP A 747 -5.24 -38.67 16.95
C ASP A 747 -5.56 -38.80 15.44
N LEU A 748 -4.53 -38.93 14.62
CA LEU A 748 -4.62 -39.32 13.22
C LEU A 748 -4.31 -40.81 13.11
N VAL A 749 -5.35 -41.62 13.03
CA VAL A 749 -5.24 -43.08 13.00
C VAL A 749 -5.15 -43.56 11.56
N TYR A 750 -4.01 -44.16 11.23
CA TYR A 750 -3.79 -44.91 9.99
C TYR A 750 -3.72 -46.41 10.31
N PRO A 751 -3.88 -47.30 9.31
CA PRO A 751 -3.90 -48.74 9.57
C PRO A 751 -2.62 -49.28 10.24
N HIS A 752 -1.47 -48.59 10.10
CA HIS A 752 -0.15 -49.06 10.58
C HIS A 752 0.50 -48.14 11.60
N VAL A 753 -0.08 -46.97 11.88
CA VAL A 753 0.51 -45.96 12.77
C VAL A 753 -0.56 -45.00 13.30
N VAL A 754 -0.44 -44.62 14.56
CA VAL A 754 -1.18 -43.49 15.12
C VAL A 754 -0.23 -42.29 15.16
N SER A 755 -0.55 -41.28 14.37
CA SER A 755 0.09 -39.96 14.42
C SER A 755 -0.79 -39.02 15.23
N GLU A 756 -0.29 -37.83 15.51
CA GLU A 756 -1.07 -36.74 16.10
C GLU A 756 -0.99 -35.48 15.22
N ASN A 757 -2.09 -34.73 15.18
CA ASN A 757 -2.16 -33.39 14.60
C ASN A 757 -2.77 -32.41 15.61
N ILE A 758 -2.78 -31.12 15.26
CA ILE A 758 -3.41 -30.08 16.09
C ILE A 758 -4.63 -29.56 15.35
N LEU A 759 -5.78 -29.59 16.02
CA LEU A 759 -7.01 -28.92 15.59
C LEU A 759 -7.12 -27.60 16.34
N PHE A 760 -7.60 -26.56 15.67
CA PHE A 760 -7.71 -25.24 16.30
C PHE A 760 -9.16 -24.85 16.55
N SER A 761 -9.45 -24.39 17.77
CA SER A 761 -10.64 -23.61 18.05
C SER A 761 -10.52 -22.20 17.51
N TYR A 762 -11.66 -21.56 17.27
CA TYR A 762 -11.70 -20.20 16.75
C TYR A 762 -11.26 -19.21 17.83
N SER A 763 -10.34 -18.32 17.46
CA SER A 763 -10.03 -17.12 18.22
C SER A 763 -10.03 -15.91 17.29
N LYS A 764 -10.53 -14.78 17.79
CA LYS A 764 -10.54 -13.50 17.08
C LYS A 764 -9.14 -12.94 16.83
N ASP A 765 -8.15 -13.40 17.59
CA ASP A 765 -6.78 -12.90 17.51
C ASP A 765 -6.01 -13.56 16.34
N GLN A 766 -6.50 -14.70 15.83
CA GLN A 766 -5.91 -15.44 14.72
C GLN A 766 -6.00 -14.62 13.42
N LYS A 767 -4.85 -14.32 12.81
CA LYS A 767 -4.76 -13.59 11.53
C LYS A 767 -4.53 -14.55 10.37
N TRP A 768 -5.41 -14.46 9.39
CA TRP A 768 -5.46 -15.38 8.24
C TRP A 768 -5.08 -14.68 6.94
N TYR A 769 -4.40 -15.40 6.06
CA TYR A 769 -3.80 -14.87 4.85
C TYR A 769 -4.04 -15.80 3.65
N TYR A 770 -4.19 -15.22 2.46
CA TYR A 770 -4.24 -15.94 1.18
C TYR A 770 -3.53 -15.13 0.09
N VAL A 771 -3.41 -15.65 -1.13
CA VAL A 771 -2.96 -14.86 -2.27
C VAL A 771 -3.97 -14.96 -3.41
N SER A 772 -4.46 -13.82 -3.92
CA SER A 772 -5.31 -13.77 -5.12
C SER A 772 -4.54 -14.17 -6.37
N ASP A 773 -5.24 -14.75 -7.35
CA ASP A 773 -4.69 -15.11 -8.67
C ASP A 773 -3.34 -15.83 -8.59
N GLN A 774 -3.26 -16.86 -7.75
CA GLN A 774 -2.02 -17.61 -7.59
C GLN A 774 -1.62 -18.26 -8.91
N SER A 775 -0.47 -17.92 -9.46
CA SER A 775 0.02 -18.56 -10.68
C SER A 775 0.53 -19.97 -10.38
N ASP A 776 0.66 -20.79 -11.41
CA ASP A 776 1.30 -22.11 -11.30
C ASP A 776 2.84 -22.05 -11.19
N GLU A 777 3.40 -20.84 -11.17
CA GLU A 777 4.80 -20.58 -10.82
C GLU A 777 4.96 -20.19 -9.34
N GLU A 778 3.87 -19.96 -8.61
CA GLU A 778 3.92 -19.51 -7.22
C GLU A 778 3.69 -20.68 -6.26
N VAL A 779 4.63 -20.90 -5.35
CA VAL A 779 4.68 -22.08 -4.47
C VAL A 779 4.66 -21.64 -3.02
N TRP A 780 3.75 -22.22 -2.24
CA TRP A 780 3.71 -22.03 -0.79
C TRP A 780 4.68 -22.97 -0.11
N LEU A 781 5.51 -22.42 0.78
CA LEU A 781 6.28 -23.17 1.77
C LEU A 781 5.62 -22.96 3.13
N ILE A 782 5.27 -24.04 3.83
CA ILE A 782 4.50 -23.98 5.08
C ILE A 782 5.24 -24.79 6.14
N LYS A 783 5.84 -24.11 7.11
CA LYS A 783 6.52 -24.71 8.26
C LYS A 783 5.50 -25.26 9.23
N THR A 784 5.38 -26.58 9.30
CA THR A 784 4.45 -27.26 10.22
C THR A 784 5.14 -27.68 11.52
N MET A 785 6.48 -27.71 11.54
CA MET A 785 7.30 -28.01 12.72
C MET A 785 8.71 -27.40 12.63
N ASP A 786 9.26 -26.90 13.74
CA ASP A 786 10.65 -26.43 13.89
C ASP A 786 11.20 -26.81 15.27
N SER A 787 12.37 -27.45 15.31
CA SER A 787 13.00 -27.90 16.56
C SER A 787 13.82 -26.84 17.31
N LEU A 788 14.05 -25.65 16.73
CA LEU A 788 14.81 -24.54 17.37
C LEU A 788 13.92 -23.37 17.84
N ALA A 789 12.63 -23.60 18.10
CA ALA A 789 11.86 -22.60 18.83
C ALA A 789 12.64 -22.23 20.12
N ARG A 790 12.95 -20.95 20.36
CA ARG A 790 13.80 -20.50 21.48
C ARG A 790 13.10 -20.81 22.80
N THR A 791 13.83 -20.88 23.91
CA THR A 791 13.38 -21.28 25.27
C THR A 791 12.14 -20.55 25.85
N GLU A 792 11.63 -19.51 25.20
CA GLU A 792 10.35 -18.86 25.51
C GLU A 792 9.20 -19.34 24.58
N ASP A 793 9.48 -19.77 23.36
CA ASP A 793 8.54 -20.43 22.42
C ASP A 793 8.47 -21.95 22.63
N VAL A 794 9.51 -22.56 23.21
CA VAL A 794 9.41 -23.90 23.82
C VAL A 794 8.40 -23.90 24.97
N ALA A 795 8.06 -22.73 25.54
CA ALA A 795 6.97 -22.68 26.50
C ALA A 795 5.63 -23.08 25.86
N MET A 796 5.36 -22.80 24.58
CA MET A 796 4.13 -23.27 23.93
C MET A 796 4.15 -24.79 23.69
N TYR A 797 5.27 -25.34 23.21
CA TYR A 797 5.36 -26.77 22.92
C TYR A 797 5.61 -27.65 24.17
N ALA A 798 6.20 -27.11 25.24
CA ALA A 798 6.49 -27.81 26.50
C ALA A 798 5.59 -27.40 27.69
N LYS A 799 4.87 -26.26 27.69
CA LYS A 799 3.82 -25.96 28.70
C LYS A 799 2.48 -26.59 28.37
N MET A 800 2.24 -27.07 27.14
CA MET A 800 1.12 -27.98 26.85
C MET A 800 1.17 -29.26 27.73
N GLU A 801 2.33 -29.62 28.31
CA GLU A 801 2.42 -30.66 29.35
C GLU A 801 1.97 -30.17 30.75
N ARG A 802 2.02 -28.86 31.04
CA ARG A 802 1.74 -28.27 32.38
C ARG A 802 0.33 -27.73 32.58
N THR A 803 -0.48 -27.54 31.54
CA THR A 803 -1.85 -27.00 31.68
C THR A 803 -2.90 -28.02 32.13
N ARG A 804 -2.50 -29.25 32.53
CA ARG A 804 -3.29 -30.07 33.47
C ARG A 804 -2.96 -29.83 34.94
N SER A 805 -1.94 -29.03 35.29
CA SER A 805 -1.48 -28.89 36.68
C SER A 805 -2.04 -27.67 37.44
N HIS A 806 -2.88 -26.82 36.82
CA HIS A 806 -3.41 -25.62 37.47
C HIS A 806 -4.78 -25.80 38.16
N SER A 807 -5.09 -27.01 38.62
CA SER A 807 -6.12 -27.27 39.63
C SER A 807 -5.57 -27.85 40.94
N ARG A 808 -4.29 -27.61 41.26
CA ARG A 808 -3.73 -27.96 42.58
C ARG A 808 -3.20 -26.70 43.27
N GLY A 809 -3.79 -26.40 44.42
CA GLY A 809 -3.53 -25.22 45.24
C GLY A 809 -2.07 -25.09 45.68
N ARG A 810 -1.70 -23.86 46.05
CA ARG A 810 -0.36 -23.53 46.57
C ARG A 810 -0.08 -24.34 47.82
N TYR A 811 0.91 -25.22 47.76
CA TYR A 811 1.53 -25.81 48.93
C TYR A 811 2.38 -24.73 49.62
N THR A 812 2.19 -24.58 50.93
CA THR A 812 2.99 -23.66 51.76
C THR A 812 4.30 -24.34 52.15
N ASP A 813 5.32 -23.59 52.59
CA ASP A 813 6.62 -24.16 52.98
C ASP A 813 6.55 -25.09 54.21
N ALA A 814 5.38 -25.24 54.85
CA ALA A 814 5.09 -26.30 55.82
C ALA A 814 4.87 -27.68 55.16
N ASP A 815 4.43 -27.73 53.89
CA ASP A 815 4.11 -28.95 53.15
C ASP A 815 5.33 -29.60 52.48
N LYS A 816 6.40 -28.82 52.23
CA LYS A 816 7.68 -29.34 51.73
C LYS A 816 8.42 -30.21 52.75
N LYS A 817 8.15 -30.02 54.05
CA LYS A 817 8.87 -30.72 55.13
C LYS A 817 8.35 -32.12 55.42
N ARG A 818 7.31 -32.58 54.70
CA ARG A 818 6.66 -33.88 54.93
C ARG A 818 7.04 -34.95 53.92
N TYR A 819 7.83 -34.61 52.90
CA TYR A 819 8.23 -35.52 51.81
C TYR A 819 9.68 -36.00 51.89
N GLU A 820 10.44 -35.61 52.91
CA GLU A 820 11.87 -35.97 53.03
C GLU A 820 12.16 -37.16 53.96
N GLU A 821 11.16 -37.81 54.59
CA GLU A 821 11.42 -38.93 55.52
C GLU A 821 10.49 -40.15 55.30
N GLU A 822 10.96 -41.08 54.46
CA GLU A 822 10.88 -42.57 54.60
C GLU A 822 9.50 -43.33 54.59
N PRO A 823 9.45 -44.69 54.46
CA PRO A 823 9.23 -45.40 53.19
C PRO A 823 7.97 -46.31 53.18
N MET A 824 7.70 -46.93 52.02
CA MET A 824 6.57 -47.84 51.75
C MET A 824 6.33 -48.96 52.78
N THR A 825 5.06 -49.15 53.19
CA THR A 825 4.47 -50.49 53.42
C THR A 825 2.97 -50.51 53.09
N ARG A 826 2.57 -51.58 52.38
CA ARG A 826 1.18 -51.99 52.09
C ARG A 826 0.49 -52.52 53.36
N ASP A 827 -0.78 -52.20 53.57
CA ASP A 827 -1.81 -53.22 53.88
C ASP A 827 -3.23 -52.72 53.59
N ASN A 828 -4.10 -53.66 53.24
CA ASN A 828 -5.48 -53.51 52.79
C ASN A 828 -6.48 -53.51 53.95
N SER A 829 -7.69 -53.02 53.63
CA SER A 829 -9.02 -53.36 54.20
C SER A 829 -9.66 -52.29 55.13
N PRO A 830 -11.01 -52.21 55.20
CA PRO A 830 -11.74 -51.09 54.59
C PRO A 830 -12.63 -50.33 55.60
N GLY A 831 -12.71 -49.01 55.46
CA GLY A 831 -13.65 -48.17 56.20
C GLY A 831 -14.04 -46.96 55.36
N GLU A 832 -15.34 -46.81 55.14
CA GLU A 832 -15.96 -45.83 54.24
C GLU A 832 -15.54 -44.38 54.58
N CYS A 833 -14.89 -43.75 53.61
CA CYS A 833 -14.91 -42.31 53.38
C CYS A 833 -14.92 -42.13 51.86
N ASP A 834 -15.98 -41.50 51.37
CA ASP A 834 -16.20 -41.14 49.97
C ASP A 834 -15.10 -40.23 49.45
N LEU A 835 -14.05 -40.84 48.90
CA LEU A 835 -13.10 -40.20 47.98
C LEU A 835 -12.76 -41.21 46.89
N VAL A 836 -13.69 -41.35 45.94
CA VAL A 836 -13.39 -41.93 44.63
C VAL A 836 -12.32 -41.04 43.99
N CYS A 837 -11.11 -41.58 43.91
CA CYS A 837 -10.11 -41.17 42.93
C CYS A 837 -10.75 -41.33 41.54
N PRO A 838 -10.93 -40.27 40.73
CA PRO A 838 -11.50 -40.44 39.41
C PRO A 838 -10.51 -41.23 38.54
N GLN A 839 -10.89 -42.49 38.29
CA GLN A 839 -10.40 -43.35 37.20
C GLN A 839 -10.39 -42.59 35.85
N PRO A 840 -9.50 -42.94 34.91
CA PRO A 840 -9.43 -42.31 33.60
C PRO A 840 -10.77 -42.51 32.88
N THR A 841 -11.51 -41.42 32.69
CA THR A 841 -12.81 -41.45 32.05
C THR A 841 -12.64 -41.80 30.57
N LYS A 842 -13.17 -42.98 30.20
CA LYS A 842 -13.52 -43.54 28.87
C LYS A 842 -12.39 -43.75 27.84
N THR A 843 -12.07 -45.02 27.57
CA THR A 843 -11.27 -45.46 26.42
C THR A 843 -11.99 -45.14 25.10
N GLN A 844 -11.25 -44.59 24.11
CA GLN A 844 -11.80 -44.19 22.81
C GLN A 844 -12.43 -45.38 22.05
N PRO A 845 -13.58 -45.22 21.37
CA PRO A 845 -14.26 -46.30 20.64
C PRO A 845 -13.36 -47.04 19.62
N TRP A 846 -12.48 -46.32 18.93
CA TRP A 846 -11.52 -46.92 17.99
C TRP A 846 -10.44 -47.77 18.67
N LYS A 847 -10.01 -47.42 19.89
CA LYS A 847 -9.07 -48.25 20.66
C LYS A 847 -9.73 -49.56 21.10
N GLN A 848 -11.01 -49.49 21.49
CA GLN A 848 -11.78 -50.68 21.84
C GLN A 848 -12.01 -51.59 20.63
N ALA A 849 -12.36 -51.07 19.46
CA ALA A 849 -12.52 -51.94 18.29
C ALA A 849 -11.20 -52.46 17.73
N LEU A 850 -10.10 -51.69 17.78
CA LEU A 850 -8.78 -52.24 17.44
C LEU A 850 -8.42 -53.38 18.40
N GLN A 851 -8.75 -53.25 19.68
CA GLN A 851 -8.57 -54.33 20.66
C GLN A 851 -9.50 -55.52 20.38
N VAL A 852 -10.79 -55.29 20.08
CA VAL A 852 -11.78 -56.34 19.75
C VAL A 852 -11.45 -57.05 18.42
N GLU A 853 -10.96 -56.33 17.41
CA GLU A 853 -10.51 -56.94 16.14
C GLU A 853 -9.20 -57.69 16.28
N ARG A 854 -8.30 -57.21 17.14
CA ARG A 854 -7.08 -57.92 17.53
C ARG A 854 -7.40 -59.21 18.30
N ASP A 855 -8.36 -59.14 19.23
CA ASP A 855 -8.79 -60.28 20.05
C ASP A 855 -9.65 -61.29 19.24
N SER A 856 -10.28 -60.85 18.14
CA SER A 856 -11.06 -61.72 17.23
C SER A 856 -10.26 -62.28 16.05
N GLY A 857 -8.99 -61.88 15.88
CA GLY A 857 -8.07 -62.43 14.87
C GLY A 857 -8.46 -62.19 13.40
N ASN A 858 -9.46 -61.35 13.14
CA ASN A 858 -10.12 -61.26 11.83
C ASN A 858 -9.73 -60.04 10.99
N ASN A 859 -8.68 -59.31 11.38
CA ASN A 859 -8.20 -58.16 10.62
C ASN A 859 -6.86 -58.48 9.91
N PRO A 860 -6.85 -58.62 8.56
CA PRO A 860 -5.63 -58.90 7.80
C PRO A 860 -4.58 -57.77 7.86
N LEU A 861 -4.90 -56.61 8.44
CA LEU A 861 -3.98 -55.48 8.65
C LEU A 861 -3.36 -55.42 10.06
N LEU A 862 -3.83 -56.23 11.03
CA LEU A 862 -3.43 -56.16 12.46
C LEU A 862 -2.75 -57.41 13.01
N ASN A 863 -2.18 -58.28 12.17
CA ASN A 863 -1.23 -59.28 12.65
C ASN A 863 0.08 -58.61 13.10
N TRP A 864 0.07 -58.02 14.29
CA TRP A 864 1.26 -57.47 14.94
C TRP A 864 1.37 -57.94 16.40
N GLU A 865 2.47 -58.65 16.67
CA GLU A 865 2.85 -59.07 18.01
C GLU A 865 3.20 -57.86 18.90
N PRO A 866 3.00 -57.93 20.23
CA PRO A 866 3.08 -56.77 21.11
C PRO A 866 4.48 -56.22 21.39
N ASN A 867 5.57 -56.76 20.84
CA ASN A 867 6.93 -56.34 21.16
C ASN A 867 7.85 -56.38 19.94
N ALA A 868 8.03 -55.25 19.26
CA ALA A 868 9.10 -55.12 18.26
C ALA A 868 9.63 -53.68 18.21
N LEU A 869 10.37 -53.32 19.26
CA LEU A 869 11.44 -52.33 19.16
C LEU A 869 12.77 -53.11 19.12
N ASP A 870 13.08 -53.71 17.97
CA ASP A 870 14.47 -54.03 17.62
C ASP A 870 14.58 -54.18 16.09
N PHE A 871 15.51 -53.45 15.47
CA PHE A 871 15.66 -53.34 14.01
C PHE A 871 16.83 -54.20 13.52
N GLY A 872 16.54 -55.22 12.69
CA GLY A 872 17.53 -56.06 12.00
C GLY A 872 17.24 -56.23 10.50
N GLU A 873 18.20 -55.77 9.69
CA GLU A 873 18.53 -56.03 8.26
C GLU A 873 17.55 -56.80 7.30
N LYS A 874 16.96 -56.04 6.33
CA LYS A 874 16.50 -56.35 4.92
C LYS A 874 15.61 -57.60 4.61
N PRO A 875 14.88 -57.71 3.45
CA PRO A 875 14.57 -56.76 2.37
C PRO A 875 13.04 -56.49 2.20
N TRP A 876 12.69 -55.42 1.48
CA TRP A 876 11.31 -54.99 1.21
C TRP A 876 10.52 -56.00 0.37
N LEU A 877 9.31 -56.35 0.79
CA LEU A 877 8.36 -57.18 0.04
C LEU A 877 7.72 -56.35 -1.09
N LYS A 878 7.82 -56.82 -2.33
CA LYS A 878 7.20 -56.23 -3.53
C LYS A 878 5.73 -56.64 -3.59
N ILE A 879 4.79 -55.71 -3.39
CA ILE A 879 3.36 -56.00 -3.50
C ILE A 879 2.93 -55.90 -4.97
N ASP A 880 2.32 -56.97 -5.47
CA ASP A 880 1.73 -57.07 -6.80
C ASP A 880 0.29 -56.57 -6.79
N TRP A 881 0.09 -55.37 -7.33
CA TRP A 881 -1.18 -54.65 -7.37
C TRP A 881 -2.22 -55.27 -8.32
N SER A 882 -1.87 -56.28 -9.12
CA SER A 882 -2.78 -56.91 -10.08
C SER A 882 -3.82 -57.84 -9.43
N LYS A 883 -3.71 -58.14 -8.13
CA LYS A 883 -4.59 -59.10 -7.43
C LYS A 883 -5.68 -58.50 -6.56
N ILE A 884 -5.80 -57.16 -6.53
CA ILE A 884 -6.83 -56.45 -5.76
C ILE A 884 -7.84 -55.87 -6.75
N GLU A 885 -8.86 -56.66 -7.11
CA GLU A 885 -10.01 -56.14 -7.85
C GLU A 885 -10.90 -55.31 -6.93
N GLY A 886 -11.18 -54.07 -7.35
CA GLY A 886 -12.25 -53.26 -6.79
C GLY A 886 -11.95 -52.63 -5.43
N THR A 887 -10.95 -51.75 -5.35
CA THR A 887 -10.93 -50.48 -4.59
C THR A 887 -9.50 -49.95 -4.50
N GLY A 888 -9.15 -49.01 -5.39
CA GLY A 888 -7.90 -48.26 -5.27
C GLY A 888 -7.89 -47.33 -4.04
N PRO A 889 -6.71 -46.92 -3.56
CA PRO A 889 -6.58 -46.12 -2.35
C PRO A 889 -7.04 -44.68 -2.62
N GLY A 890 -8.13 -44.32 -1.97
CA GLY A 890 -8.73 -42.98 -2.03
C GLY A 890 -10.05 -43.01 -2.78
N GLY A 891 -11.14 -42.78 -2.05
CA GLY A 891 -12.47 -42.58 -2.62
C GLY A 891 -12.48 -41.42 -3.61
N VAL A 892 -12.23 -41.73 -4.87
CA VAL A 892 -12.63 -41.00 -6.06
C VAL A 892 -13.39 -42.01 -6.91
N ARG A 893 -14.63 -41.72 -7.28
CA ARG A 893 -15.36 -42.51 -8.27
C ARG A 893 -14.47 -42.62 -9.51
N SER A 894 -13.97 -43.82 -9.80
CA SER A 894 -13.21 -44.11 -11.02
C SER A 894 -14.13 -43.89 -12.23
N LYS A 895 -13.87 -42.84 -13.00
CA LYS A 895 -14.26 -42.83 -14.42
C LYS A 895 -13.24 -43.66 -15.20
N SER A 896 -13.69 -44.25 -16.30
CA SER A 896 -13.01 -45.29 -17.07
C SER A 896 -11.62 -44.90 -17.59
N PRO A 897 -10.76 -45.89 -17.93
CA PRO A 897 -9.39 -45.68 -18.39
C PRO A 897 -9.25 -44.80 -19.65
N ASP A 898 -10.31 -44.67 -20.45
CA ASP A 898 -10.29 -43.90 -21.70
C ASP A 898 -10.36 -42.37 -21.51
N GLN A 899 -10.46 -41.87 -20.27
CA GLN A 899 -10.34 -40.44 -19.96
C GLN A 899 -8.93 -40.00 -19.51
N MET A 900 -7.92 -40.89 -19.52
CA MET A 900 -6.54 -40.55 -19.12
C MET A 900 -5.70 -39.83 -20.21
N CYS A 901 -6.33 -39.32 -21.26
CA CYS A 901 -5.71 -38.37 -22.19
C CYS A 901 -6.49 -37.04 -22.18
N GLY A 902 -6.44 -36.34 -21.06
CA GLY A 902 -7.05 -35.02 -20.88
C GLY A 902 -6.68 -34.44 -19.51
N TYR A 903 -5.72 -33.52 -19.51
CA TYR A 903 -5.15 -32.80 -18.36
C TYR A 903 -6.14 -32.53 -17.20
N SER A 904 -6.09 -33.35 -16.14
CA SER A 904 -6.83 -33.11 -14.90
C SER A 904 -6.18 -31.97 -14.11
N VAL A 905 -7.00 -31.02 -13.66
CA VAL A 905 -6.59 -29.85 -12.87
C VAL A 905 -6.30 -30.31 -11.43
N GLY A 906 -5.08 -30.07 -10.92
CA GLY A 906 -4.70 -30.51 -9.57
C GLY A 906 -3.60 -29.67 -8.91
N ASN A 907 -3.42 -29.85 -7.60
CA ASN A 907 -2.36 -29.23 -6.80
C ASN A 907 -1.44 -30.30 -6.21
N LEU A 908 -0.15 -30.02 -6.08
CA LEU A 908 0.83 -30.93 -5.49
C LEU A 908 1.20 -30.46 -4.08
N LYS A 909 0.98 -31.31 -3.06
CA LYS A 909 1.51 -31.11 -1.70
C LYS A 909 2.64 -32.11 -1.43
N LEU A 910 3.82 -31.60 -1.09
CA LEU A 910 4.98 -32.38 -0.69
C LEU A 910 5.28 -32.08 0.77
N VAL A 911 5.77 -33.08 1.51
CA VAL A 911 6.19 -32.95 2.92
C VAL A 911 7.66 -33.33 3.05
#